data_AF-A0A7S3WX80-F1
#
_entry.id   AF-A0A7S3WX80-F1
#
_cell.length_a   1.000
_cell.length_b   1.000
_cell.length_c   1.000
_cell.angle_alpha   90.00
_cell.angle_beta   90.00
_cell.angle_gamma   90.00
#
_symmetry.space_group_name_H-M   'P 1'
#
loop_
_entity.id
_entity.type
_entity.pdbx_description
1 polymer ?
#
loop_
_entity_poly.entity_id
_entity_poly.type
_entity_poly.pdbx_seq_one_letter_code
_entity_poly.pdbx_strand_id
1 'polypeptide(L)'
;GRARSSSSRRMEGSSKPPSPSPRPASLSLPPSPMHHLLPADSSMSPFSHLSLSLSLLLSTSSTLLFFSLLGFGSTIYSLLSSVSVWFAYVLLGSAILLLLLLYLFDAQHSSPSQRYLGYYPLLATASACLVAFCLLATRHYPYAPLLCSFMLPVCAVWATRALLLHRVRPAAFFGALSFWLLVLAALIAATFALWVFAWPGWQTEEWRAEFGGNGSRVINMWAGHVKQYWRTKNGCKDGRTPMPMLDANAANDCYTGAFLWWSFPLWIMFVALVYASVFYFLARAAHEAKTGARSGRVQFAFRLFIAMIVFFMGLTWCAASVAGAGLGIARTVELAILLFVVVTTIVVGKTVGWATVTASARSTPFYKKLSTYSDSFWDYLKAFALWGLGWLALAIYFGLAAANQACRKCLPCTLEPDSDGALPLAAQGYLVRLRRWNWGSILSKTTVWSIAYLVLQVIVMQVVVVFFAWLNEVLAPLQTWQVCLIFSAVGLTMFMIPVIPGVPVYIACGAVVPASMMGVGTAHDELAAMQPGDPPPLSFWYGMLLASAVGFALKLLAVALEQEVIGRAFGGYVSVRALVRVNSVEMRASRMILQRRGLNFAKCAILVGGPDWPTSVITGILRLNVFQMLLGTTPILPLIVASTAAGAFQLLTTKSDTFSSVALIITFLSMLFQLSTTIAMLAVIARHASLHREELAAMPPDVEVLAYDARAAAYTAALRAATHWSQPEVRLWPKLVITASAIMLAVACYMSILVSCFVPFSVSESISNLPGGNPLGVVRTPGWIVIGLFLVGWALRYVYRRWAHVRAKDWIASGRTTAARIEAGTAHIEAGSAGTGASEIVVEDVQEQ
;
A
#
# COMPACT_ATOMS: atom_id res chain seq x y z
N GLY A 1 -76.54 1.68 1.00
CA GLY A 1 -77.57 2.53 1.64
C GLY A 1 -77.85 3.73 0.77
N ARG A 2 -79.13 4.06 0.57
CA ARG A 2 -79.69 5.11 -0.31
C ARG A 2 -79.25 6.55 0.04
N ALA A 3 -79.52 7.44 -0.95
CA ALA A 3 -79.80 8.88 -0.89
C ALA A 3 -78.57 9.82 -0.96
N ARG A 4 -78.58 10.97 -1.65
CA ARG A 4 -79.63 11.76 -2.33
C ARG A 4 -78.95 12.80 -3.24
N SER A 5 -79.69 13.23 -4.26
CA SER A 5 -79.41 14.32 -5.19
C SER A 5 -79.49 15.72 -4.57
N SER A 6 -78.71 16.68 -5.06
CA SER A 6 -79.12 18.08 -5.18
C SER A 6 -78.41 18.78 -6.35
N SER A 7 -79.22 19.30 -7.27
CA SER A 7 -78.85 20.15 -8.40
C SER A 7 -78.52 21.58 -7.97
N SER A 8 -77.55 22.24 -8.62
CA SER A 8 -77.55 23.71 -8.77
C SER A 8 -76.63 24.19 -9.90
N ARG A 9 -77.28 24.73 -10.94
CA ARG A 9 -76.93 25.86 -11.84
C ARG A 9 -75.50 26.07 -12.38
N ARG A 10 -75.51 26.11 -13.71
CA ARG A 10 -74.57 26.67 -14.69
C ARG A 10 -74.28 28.17 -14.45
N MET A 11 -73.01 28.56 -14.48
CA MET A 11 -72.55 29.82 -15.10
C MET A 11 -71.15 29.61 -15.68
N GLU A 12 -71.01 29.98 -16.94
CA GLU A 12 -69.77 29.96 -17.71
C GLU A 12 -68.79 31.01 -17.19
N GLY A 13 -67.53 30.60 -17.03
CA GLY A 13 -66.43 31.46 -16.58
C GLY A 13 -65.12 30.98 -17.15
N SER A 14 -64.75 31.54 -18.30
CA SER A 14 -63.45 31.41 -18.96
C SER A 14 -62.28 31.67 -18.02
N SER A 15 -61.40 30.69 -17.81
CA SER A 15 -59.99 30.93 -17.49
C SER A 15 -59.13 29.72 -17.88
N LYS A 16 -58.12 29.99 -18.72
CA LYS A 16 -57.14 29.04 -19.25
C LYS A 16 -56.29 28.42 -18.14
N PRO A 17 -55.92 27.12 -18.21
CA PRO A 17 -54.89 26.56 -17.36
C PRO A 17 -53.48 27.07 -17.75
N PRO A 18 -52.55 27.19 -16.78
CA PRO A 18 -51.21 27.73 -17.01
C PRO A 18 -50.34 26.78 -17.82
N SER A 19 -49.58 27.37 -18.75
CA SER A 19 -48.60 26.71 -19.59
C SER A 19 -47.45 26.09 -18.79
N PRO A 20 -46.94 24.91 -19.19
CA PRO A 20 -45.73 24.35 -18.61
C PRO A 20 -44.49 25.12 -19.08
N SER A 21 -43.61 25.43 -18.12
CA SER A 21 -42.31 26.08 -18.28
C SER A 21 -41.40 25.38 -19.32
N PRO A 22 -40.59 26.12 -20.09
CA PRO A 22 -39.77 25.57 -21.15
C PRO A 22 -38.57 24.78 -20.62
N ARG A 23 -38.39 23.55 -21.14
CA ARG A 23 -37.16 22.77 -20.99
C ARG A 23 -36.03 23.46 -21.78
N PRO A 24 -34.79 23.47 -21.29
CA PRO A 24 -33.66 24.01 -22.04
C PRO A 24 -33.41 23.14 -23.29
N ALA A 25 -33.35 23.81 -24.45
CA ALA A 25 -33.10 23.22 -25.75
C ALA A 25 -31.72 22.55 -25.77
N SER A 26 -31.71 21.22 -25.94
CA SER A 26 -30.52 20.50 -26.38
C SER A 26 -30.26 20.85 -27.84
N LEU A 27 -29.21 21.63 -28.11
CA LEU A 27 -28.66 21.80 -29.46
C LEU A 27 -28.16 20.44 -29.98
N SER A 28 -29.02 19.72 -30.69
CA SER A 28 -28.62 18.63 -31.55
C SER A 28 -28.19 19.22 -32.89
N LEU A 29 -26.87 19.26 -33.14
CA LEU A 29 -26.33 19.48 -34.48
C LEU A 29 -26.82 18.36 -35.41
N PRO A 30 -27.21 18.66 -36.67
CA PRO A 30 -27.62 17.65 -37.63
C PRO A 30 -26.43 16.73 -37.97
N PRO A 31 -26.63 15.41 -38.11
CA PRO A 31 -25.56 14.51 -38.51
C PRO A 31 -25.18 14.75 -39.97
N SER A 32 -23.92 15.13 -40.21
CA SER A 32 -23.35 15.20 -41.55
C SER A 32 -23.40 13.83 -42.25
N PRO A 33 -23.93 13.74 -43.49
CA PRO A 33 -23.99 12.47 -44.22
C PRO A 33 -22.68 12.27 -44.99
N MET A 34 -21.64 11.78 -44.32
CA MET A 34 -20.46 11.24 -45.02
C MET A 34 -19.69 10.27 -44.12
N HIS A 35 -20.27 9.10 -43.88
CA HIS A 35 -19.55 7.93 -43.37
C HIS A 35 -20.01 6.68 -44.12
N HIS A 36 -19.72 6.63 -45.42
CA HIS A 36 -19.70 5.36 -46.15
C HIS A 36 -18.29 4.75 -46.09
N LEU A 37 -18.25 3.54 -45.50
CA LEU A 37 -17.43 2.39 -45.91
C LEU A 37 -15.90 2.56 -45.88
N LEU A 38 -15.30 2.29 -44.71
CA LEU A 38 -14.03 1.56 -44.65
C LEU A 38 -14.21 0.35 -43.71
N PRO A 39 -13.78 -0.86 -44.11
CA PRO A 39 -13.83 -2.03 -43.25
C PRO A 39 -12.98 -1.76 -42.01
N ALA A 40 -13.57 -2.08 -40.87
CA ALA A 40 -13.06 -1.84 -39.55
C ALA A 40 -11.90 -2.80 -39.22
N ASP A 41 -10.71 -2.60 -39.78
CA ASP A 41 -9.53 -3.38 -39.41
C ASP A 41 -9.35 -3.39 -37.89
N SER A 42 -9.29 -4.61 -37.36
CA SER A 42 -9.15 -4.92 -35.93
C SER A 42 -7.70 -4.77 -35.45
N SER A 43 -6.75 -4.67 -36.38
CA SER A 43 -5.31 -4.52 -36.13
C SER A 43 -4.84 -3.07 -36.26
N MET A 44 -3.89 -2.67 -35.40
CA MET A 44 -3.15 -1.41 -35.58
C MET A 44 -2.34 -1.46 -36.88
N SER A 45 -2.24 -0.34 -37.59
CA SER A 45 -1.37 -0.26 -38.77
C SER A 45 0.10 -0.44 -38.37
N PRO A 46 0.98 -0.92 -39.29
CA PRO A 46 2.42 -1.03 -39.02
C PRO A 46 3.04 0.30 -38.56
N PHE A 47 2.62 1.42 -39.15
CA PHE A 47 3.03 2.77 -38.73
C PHE A 47 2.66 3.07 -37.28
N SER A 48 1.47 2.62 -36.84
CA SER A 48 1.01 2.80 -35.46
C SER A 48 1.84 1.97 -34.47
N HIS A 49 2.18 0.72 -34.85
CA HIS A 49 3.08 -0.13 -34.06
C HIS A 49 4.48 0.46 -33.96
N LEU A 50 5.01 0.96 -35.07
CA LEU A 50 6.33 1.59 -35.15
C LEU A 50 6.39 2.87 -34.30
N SER A 51 5.38 3.74 -34.40
CA SER A 51 5.32 4.98 -33.61
C SER A 51 5.29 4.70 -32.11
N LEU A 52 4.54 3.66 -31.69
CA LEU A 52 4.45 3.25 -30.29
C LEU A 52 5.75 2.61 -29.79
N SER A 53 6.38 1.76 -30.59
CA SER A 53 7.65 1.11 -30.22
C SER A 53 8.79 2.11 -30.13
N LEU A 54 8.91 3.05 -31.08
CA LEU A 54 9.88 4.14 -31.04
C LEU A 54 9.69 5.03 -29.81
N SER A 55 8.45 5.36 -29.46
CA SER A 55 8.15 6.17 -28.26
C SER A 55 8.62 5.48 -26.98
N LEU A 56 8.31 4.19 -26.82
CA LEU A 56 8.74 3.38 -25.69
C LEU A 56 10.26 3.18 -25.65
N LEU A 57 10.88 2.82 -26.79
CA LEU A 57 12.31 2.60 -26.89
C LEU A 57 13.07 3.90 -26.65
N LEU A 58 12.70 5.02 -27.26
CA LEU A 58 13.42 6.28 -27.11
C LEU A 58 13.35 6.79 -25.68
N SER A 59 12.16 6.79 -25.07
CA SER A 59 11.99 7.26 -23.68
C SER A 59 12.73 6.38 -22.68
N THR A 60 12.72 5.06 -22.89
CA THR A 60 13.39 4.10 -22.01
C THR A 60 14.89 4.08 -22.21
N SER A 61 15.37 4.13 -23.45
CA SER A 61 16.80 4.24 -23.76
C SER A 61 17.37 5.55 -23.24
N SER A 62 16.65 6.68 -23.37
CA SER A 62 17.05 7.94 -22.74
C SER A 62 17.18 7.79 -21.23
N THR A 63 16.21 7.12 -20.62
CA THR A 63 16.23 6.88 -19.18
C THR A 63 17.44 6.04 -18.76
N LEU A 64 17.71 4.93 -19.45
CA LEU A 64 18.87 4.07 -19.18
C LEU A 64 20.19 4.81 -19.46
N LEU A 65 20.23 5.64 -20.51
CA LEU A 65 21.42 6.37 -20.88
C LEU A 65 21.78 7.45 -19.85
N PHE A 66 20.81 8.15 -19.27
CA PHE A 66 21.07 9.27 -18.35
C PHE A 66 20.99 8.91 -16.86
N PHE A 67 20.19 7.90 -16.49
CA PHE A 67 19.90 7.58 -15.08
C PHE A 67 20.35 6.17 -14.65
N SER A 68 21.08 5.45 -15.52
CA SER A 68 21.74 4.20 -15.16
C SER A 68 23.25 4.32 -15.27
N LEU A 69 23.97 3.57 -14.42
CA LEU A 69 25.42 3.39 -14.54
C LEU A 69 25.82 2.63 -15.82
N LEU A 70 24.87 2.04 -16.55
CA LEU A 70 25.08 1.52 -17.91
C LEU A 70 25.46 2.64 -18.89
N GLY A 71 24.94 3.85 -18.69
CA GLY A 71 25.20 5.02 -19.54
C GLY A 71 26.04 6.08 -18.82
N PHE A 72 25.61 7.34 -18.93
CA PHE A 72 26.23 8.51 -18.31
C PHE A 72 25.76 8.76 -16.87
N GLY A 73 25.11 7.78 -16.22
CA GLY A 73 24.50 7.95 -14.90
C GLY A 73 25.45 8.50 -13.84
N SER A 74 26.69 8.01 -13.77
CA SER A 74 27.65 8.53 -12.77
C SER A 74 27.97 10.01 -12.96
N THR A 75 28.15 10.44 -14.22
CA THR A 75 28.46 11.83 -14.56
C THR A 75 27.28 12.74 -14.26
N ILE A 76 26.08 12.30 -14.62
CA ILE A 76 24.83 13.03 -14.33
C ILE A 76 24.59 13.10 -12.82
N TYR A 77 24.82 12.02 -12.09
CA TYR A 77 24.71 12.01 -10.63
C TYR A 77 25.70 12.98 -9.98
N SER A 78 26.98 12.95 -10.38
CA SER A 78 28.00 13.88 -9.87
C SER A 78 27.63 15.33 -10.17
N LEU A 79 27.11 15.60 -11.36
CA LEU A 79 26.64 16.93 -11.74
C LEU A 79 25.46 17.37 -10.88
N LEU A 80 24.40 16.56 -10.78
CA LEU A 80 23.18 16.90 -10.04
C LEU A 80 23.43 17.01 -8.53
N SER A 81 24.29 16.15 -7.96
CA SER A 81 24.62 16.15 -6.53
C SER A 81 25.54 17.29 -6.10
N SER A 82 26.27 17.89 -7.04
CA SER A 82 27.10 19.08 -6.80
C SER A 82 26.26 20.37 -6.64
N VAL A 83 25.05 20.38 -7.18
CA VAL A 83 24.15 21.55 -7.10
C VAL A 83 23.59 21.68 -5.69
N SER A 84 23.55 22.92 -5.18
CA SER A 84 22.97 23.19 -3.87
C SER A 84 21.50 22.79 -3.82
N VAL A 85 21.13 22.06 -2.76
CA VAL A 85 19.76 21.62 -2.44
C VAL A 85 18.77 22.78 -2.41
N TRP A 86 19.26 23.96 -2.05
CA TRP A 86 18.43 25.15 -1.99
C TRP A 86 17.79 25.47 -3.34
N PHE A 87 18.53 25.30 -4.46
CA PHE A 87 17.95 25.45 -5.80
C PHE A 87 16.84 24.44 -6.09
N ALA A 88 16.99 23.20 -5.64
CA ALA A 88 15.95 22.18 -5.79
C ALA A 88 14.66 22.63 -5.07
N TYR A 89 14.77 23.07 -3.81
CA TYR A 89 13.61 23.55 -3.06
C TYR A 89 13.00 24.82 -3.64
N VAL A 90 13.81 25.73 -4.20
CA VAL A 90 13.30 26.90 -4.93
C VAL A 90 12.48 26.45 -6.14
N LEU A 91 12.98 25.52 -6.97
CA LEU A 91 12.23 24.99 -8.11
C LEU A 91 10.93 24.31 -7.71
N LEU A 92 10.93 23.54 -6.61
CA LEU A 92 9.72 22.96 -6.05
C LEU A 92 8.73 24.05 -5.63
N GLY A 93 9.20 25.06 -4.89
CA GLY A 93 8.40 26.20 -4.45
C GLY A 93 7.81 26.98 -5.63
N SER A 94 8.62 27.26 -6.65
CA SER A 94 8.19 27.92 -7.89
C SER A 94 7.16 27.10 -8.65
N ALA A 95 7.36 25.77 -8.78
CA ALA A 95 6.41 24.90 -9.44
C ALA A 95 5.07 24.86 -8.71
N ILE A 96 5.10 24.70 -7.39
CA ILE A 96 3.89 24.73 -6.55
C ILE A 96 3.20 26.08 -6.69
N LEU A 97 3.94 27.19 -6.60
CA LEU A 97 3.39 28.54 -6.76
C LEU A 97 2.74 28.71 -8.15
N LEU A 98 3.40 28.29 -9.23
CA LEU A 98 2.83 28.35 -10.58
C LEU A 98 1.56 27.53 -10.70
N LEU A 99 1.53 26.29 -10.20
CA LEU A 99 0.34 25.45 -10.21
C LEU A 99 -0.79 26.07 -9.39
N LEU A 100 -0.46 26.66 -8.24
CA LEU A 100 -1.41 27.38 -7.40
C LEU A 100 -2.00 28.57 -8.14
N LEU A 101 -1.17 29.41 -8.78
CA LEU A 101 -1.65 30.54 -9.56
C LEU A 101 -2.54 30.07 -10.72
N LEU A 102 -2.12 29.07 -11.49
CA LEU A 102 -2.92 28.51 -12.59
C LEU A 102 -4.29 28.00 -12.11
N TYR A 103 -4.35 27.40 -10.93
CA TYR A 103 -5.59 26.98 -10.30
C TYR A 103 -6.43 28.16 -9.82
N LEU A 104 -5.85 29.09 -9.06
CA LEU A 104 -6.53 30.25 -8.49
C LEU A 104 -7.15 31.16 -9.57
N PHE A 105 -6.49 31.28 -10.72
CA PHE A 105 -6.95 32.09 -11.84
C PHE A 105 -7.89 31.37 -12.82
N ASP A 106 -8.26 30.10 -12.56
CA ASP A 106 -9.03 29.29 -13.50
C ASP A 106 -8.44 29.28 -14.92
N ALA A 107 -7.11 29.30 -15.02
CA ALA A 107 -6.43 29.46 -16.30
C ALA A 107 -6.78 28.35 -17.30
N GLN A 108 -7.23 27.18 -16.82
CA GLN A 108 -7.76 26.08 -17.64
C GLN A 108 -9.06 26.42 -18.39
N HIS A 109 -9.87 27.36 -17.89
CA HIS A 109 -11.14 27.76 -18.49
C HIS A 109 -11.05 29.03 -19.34
N SER A 110 -9.85 29.61 -19.48
CA SER A 110 -9.60 30.77 -20.33
C SER A 110 -9.95 30.53 -21.81
N SER A 111 -10.00 31.58 -22.63
CA SER A 111 -10.30 31.42 -24.06
C SER A 111 -9.30 30.48 -24.74
N PRO A 112 -9.66 29.81 -25.86
CA PRO A 112 -8.75 28.87 -26.52
C PRO A 112 -7.37 29.47 -26.83
N SER A 113 -7.32 30.72 -27.31
CA SER A 113 -6.05 31.43 -27.59
C SER A 113 -5.22 31.65 -26.32
N GLN A 114 -5.84 32.10 -25.22
CA GLN A 114 -5.19 32.29 -23.92
C GLN A 114 -4.70 30.98 -23.30
N ARG A 115 -5.39 29.86 -23.54
CA ARG A 115 -4.92 28.54 -23.10
C ARG A 115 -3.64 28.12 -23.79
N TYR A 116 -3.55 28.30 -25.11
CA TYR A 116 -2.35 27.96 -25.88
C TYR A 116 -1.17 28.90 -25.61
N LEU A 117 -1.43 30.19 -25.42
CA LEU A 117 -0.38 31.20 -25.18
C LEU A 117 0.05 31.33 -23.71
N GLY A 118 -0.82 31.00 -22.75
CA GLY A 118 -0.56 31.19 -21.32
C GLY A 118 -0.60 29.90 -20.50
N TYR A 119 -1.75 29.22 -20.46
CA TYR A 119 -1.95 28.07 -19.56
C TYR A 119 -1.00 26.90 -19.84
N TYR A 120 -0.95 26.40 -21.09
CA TYR A 120 -0.11 25.24 -21.41
C TYR A 120 1.39 25.52 -21.24
N PRO A 121 1.95 26.67 -21.68
CA PRO A 121 3.33 27.01 -21.39
C PRO A 121 3.64 27.09 -19.90
N LEU A 122 2.81 27.76 -19.10
CA LEU A 122 3.04 27.87 -17.65
C LEU A 122 2.93 26.51 -16.94
N LEU A 123 1.99 25.66 -17.36
CA LEU A 123 1.85 24.29 -16.86
C LEU A 123 3.07 23.44 -17.24
N ALA A 124 3.59 23.61 -18.46
CA ALA A 124 4.80 22.95 -18.91
C ALA A 124 6.02 23.42 -18.09
N THR A 125 6.14 24.72 -17.81
CA THR A 125 7.17 25.27 -16.93
C THR A 125 7.08 24.69 -15.53
N ALA A 126 5.89 24.68 -14.92
CA ALA A 126 5.71 24.10 -13.59
C ALA A 126 6.08 22.60 -13.57
N SER A 127 5.70 21.86 -14.61
CA SER A 127 6.05 20.45 -14.77
C SER A 127 7.56 20.26 -14.93
N ALA A 128 8.22 21.12 -15.72
CA ALA A 128 9.68 21.10 -15.89
C ALA A 128 10.40 21.42 -14.58
N CYS A 129 9.92 22.38 -13.79
CA CYS A 129 10.44 22.69 -12.46
C CYS A 129 10.29 21.50 -11.50
N LEU A 130 9.17 20.78 -11.52
CA LEU A 130 9.00 19.55 -10.71
C LEU A 130 9.96 18.45 -11.13
N VAL A 131 10.13 18.22 -12.44
CA VAL A 131 11.11 17.25 -12.94
C VAL A 131 12.51 17.66 -12.50
N ALA A 132 12.89 18.92 -12.70
CA ALA A 132 14.20 19.42 -12.30
C ALA A 132 14.42 19.32 -10.77
N PHE A 133 13.41 19.59 -9.95
CA PHE A 133 13.47 19.36 -8.50
C PHE A 133 13.80 17.89 -8.19
N CYS A 134 13.05 16.94 -8.76
CA CYS A 134 13.28 15.53 -8.51
C CYS A 134 14.68 15.07 -8.95
N LEU A 135 15.22 15.63 -10.02
CA LEU A 135 16.59 15.35 -10.47
C LEU A 135 17.63 15.94 -9.50
N LEU A 136 17.48 17.20 -9.11
CA LEU A 136 18.43 17.88 -8.20
C LEU A 136 18.34 17.36 -6.75
N ALA A 137 17.20 16.81 -6.35
CA ALA A 137 17.03 16.18 -5.04
C ALA A 137 17.78 14.85 -4.90
N THR A 138 18.48 14.36 -5.94
CA THR A 138 19.14 13.04 -5.96
C THR A 138 20.09 12.75 -4.79
N ARG A 139 20.68 13.78 -4.18
CA ARG A 139 21.60 13.60 -3.03
C ARG A 139 20.87 13.36 -1.71
N HIS A 140 19.75 14.04 -1.49
CA HIS A 140 18.99 13.98 -0.23
C HIS A 140 17.81 13.03 -0.31
N TYR A 141 17.35 12.77 -1.52
CA TYR A 141 16.27 11.85 -1.80
C TYR A 141 16.64 11.03 -3.04
N PRO A 142 17.49 10.00 -2.86
CA PRO A 142 18.07 9.22 -3.97
C PRO A 142 17.00 8.49 -4.81
N TYR A 143 15.77 8.39 -4.30
CA TYR A 143 14.62 7.82 -5.00
C TYR A 143 13.99 8.75 -6.03
N ALA A 144 14.11 10.08 -5.92
CA ALA A 144 13.37 11.01 -6.78
C ALA A 144 13.69 10.87 -8.29
N PRO A 145 14.95 10.68 -8.72
CA PRO A 145 15.26 10.45 -10.13
C PRO A 145 14.60 9.18 -10.68
N LEU A 146 14.55 8.11 -9.88
CA LEU A 146 13.84 6.87 -10.22
C LEU A 146 12.35 7.14 -10.45
N LEU A 147 11.72 7.89 -9.56
CA LEU A 147 10.30 8.25 -9.67
C LEU A 147 10.02 9.09 -10.93
N CYS A 148 10.87 10.08 -11.24
CA CYS A 148 10.74 10.87 -12.45
C CYS A 148 10.93 10.05 -13.72
N SER A 149 11.88 9.13 -13.69
CA SER A 149 12.17 8.29 -14.84
C SER A 149 11.00 7.38 -15.23
N PHE A 150 10.23 6.90 -14.26
CA PHE A 150 9.03 6.10 -14.53
C PHE A 150 7.94 6.88 -15.24
N MET A 151 7.92 8.22 -15.11
CA MET A 151 6.90 9.05 -15.77
C MET A 151 7.22 9.29 -17.25
N LEU A 152 8.50 9.27 -17.63
CA LEU A 152 8.93 9.55 -19.00
C LEU A 152 8.27 8.62 -20.04
N PRO A 153 8.31 7.27 -19.90
CA PRO A 153 7.62 6.37 -20.82
C PRO A 153 6.10 6.59 -20.86
N VAL A 154 5.48 6.88 -19.71
CA VAL A 154 4.03 7.12 -19.63
C VAL A 154 3.65 8.39 -20.40
N CYS A 155 4.39 9.47 -20.21
CA CYS A 155 4.21 10.73 -20.92
C CYS A 155 4.44 10.57 -22.43
N ALA A 156 5.50 9.85 -22.82
CA ALA A 156 5.81 9.57 -24.22
C ALA A 156 4.67 8.78 -24.90
N VAL A 157 4.20 7.71 -24.25
CA VAL A 157 3.06 6.91 -24.75
C VAL A 157 1.78 7.73 -24.82
N TRP A 158 1.52 8.59 -23.83
CA TRP A 158 0.38 9.48 -23.84
C TRP A 158 0.45 10.49 -25.00
N ALA A 159 1.61 11.12 -25.21
CA ALA A 159 1.83 12.07 -26.30
C ALA A 159 1.68 11.39 -27.67
N THR A 160 2.30 10.22 -27.87
CA THR A 160 2.13 9.41 -29.08
C THR A 160 0.66 9.06 -29.31
N ARG A 161 -0.08 8.72 -28.25
CA ARG A 161 -1.52 8.46 -28.35
C ARG A 161 -2.32 9.70 -28.74
N ALA A 162 -2.03 10.84 -28.12
CA ALA A 162 -2.76 12.07 -28.35
C ALA A 162 -2.50 12.65 -29.74
N LEU A 163 -1.25 12.61 -30.21
CA LEU A 163 -0.83 13.22 -31.45
C LEU A 163 -1.00 12.29 -32.65
N LEU A 164 -0.48 11.06 -32.55
CA LEU A 164 -0.34 10.16 -33.70
C LEU A 164 -1.43 9.07 -33.72
N LEU A 165 -1.86 8.57 -32.55
CA LEU A 165 -2.75 7.42 -32.45
C LEU A 165 -4.16 7.76 -31.97
N HIS A 166 -4.60 9.01 -32.12
CA HIS A 166 -5.89 9.48 -31.60
C HIS A 166 -7.09 8.74 -32.24
N ARG A 167 -6.93 8.23 -33.46
CA ARG A 167 -7.94 7.44 -34.19
C ARG A 167 -7.88 5.94 -33.89
N VAL A 168 -6.83 5.46 -33.22
CA VAL A 168 -6.65 4.04 -32.92
C VAL A 168 -7.59 3.64 -31.80
N ARG A 169 -8.27 2.51 -31.98
CA ARG A 169 -9.19 1.98 -30.98
C ARG A 169 -8.45 1.67 -29.67
N PRO A 170 -9.02 1.99 -28.49
CA PRO A 170 -8.39 1.73 -27.20
C PRO A 170 -7.95 0.28 -27.00
N ALA A 171 -8.75 -0.70 -27.47
CA ALA A 171 -8.43 -2.12 -27.35
C ALA A 171 -7.15 -2.52 -28.11
N ALA A 172 -7.06 -2.12 -29.38
CA ALA A 172 -5.89 -2.38 -30.22
C ALA A 172 -4.65 -1.66 -29.67
N PHE A 173 -4.82 -0.40 -29.22
CA PHE A 173 -3.77 0.38 -28.59
C PHE A 173 -3.21 -0.29 -27.33
N PHE A 174 -4.08 -0.70 -26.39
CA PHE A 174 -3.63 -1.35 -25.16
C PHE A 174 -2.97 -2.71 -25.44
N GLY A 175 -3.43 -3.45 -26.46
CA GLY A 175 -2.85 -4.72 -26.85
C GLY A 175 -1.44 -4.55 -27.41
N ALA A 176 -1.26 -3.59 -28.32
CA ALA A 176 0.05 -3.25 -28.86
C ALA A 176 0.99 -2.68 -27.79
N LEU A 177 0.48 -1.84 -26.88
CA LEU A 177 1.25 -1.28 -25.76
C LEU A 177 1.76 -2.39 -24.84
N SER A 178 0.90 -3.35 -24.49
CA SER A 178 1.28 -4.51 -23.70
C SER A 178 2.39 -5.34 -24.36
N PHE A 179 2.22 -5.68 -25.64
CA PHE A 179 3.21 -6.42 -26.40
C PHE A 179 4.58 -5.72 -26.40
N TRP A 180 4.60 -4.43 -26.74
CA TRP A 180 5.85 -3.68 -26.80
C TRP A 180 6.50 -3.47 -25.43
N LEU A 181 5.72 -3.38 -24.35
CA LEU A 181 6.26 -3.34 -22.99
C LEU A 181 6.89 -4.69 -22.57
N LEU A 182 6.33 -5.83 -22.99
CA LEU A 182 6.96 -7.16 -22.79
C LEU A 182 8.28 -7.28 -23.55
N VAL A 183 8.29 -6.88 -24.83
CA VAL A 183 9.51 -6.86 -25.65
C VAL A 183 10.56 -5.97 -25.01
N LEU A 184 10.17 -4.76 -24.58
CA LEU A 184 11.06 -3.83 -23.91
C LEU A 184 11.62 -4.42 -22.60
N ALA A 185 10.78 -5.03 -21.77
CA ALA A 185 11.25 -5.69 -20.54
C ALA A 185 12.28 -6.79 -20.83
N ALA A 186 12.03 -7.63 -21.84
CA ALA A 186 12.98 -8.67 -22.25
C ALA A 186 14.31 -8.07 -22.76
N LEU A 187 14.25 -6.99 -23.54
CA LEU A 187 15.45 -6.28 -24.03
C LEU A 187 16.25 -5.65 -22.90
N ILE A 188 15.60 -5.06 -21.90
CA ILE A 188 16.27 -4.50 -20.72
C ILE A 188 16.89 -5.63 -19.89
N ALA A 189 16.17 -6.73 -19.68
CA ALA A 189 16.67 -7.89 -18.97
C ALA A 189 17.93 -8.45 -19.63
N ALA A 190 17.91 -8.62 -20.96
CA ALA A 190 19.04 -9.09 -21.74
C ALA A 190 20.21 -8.09 -21.69
N THR A 191 19.95 -6.79 -21.90
CA THR A 191 20.98 -5.74 -21.83
C THR A 191 21.62 -5.68 -20.44
N PHE A 192 20.81 -5.76 -19.37
CA PHE A 192 21.31 -5.75 -18.00
C PHE A 192 22.10 -7.03 -17.68
N ALA A 193 21.61 -8.20 -18.08
CA ALA A 193 22.34 -9.46 -17.91
C ALA A 193 23.68 -9.44 -18.67
N LEU A 194 23.69 -8.95 -19.91
CA LEU A 194 24.92 -8.74 -20.68
C LEU A 194 25.87 -7.77 -19.97
N TRP A 195 25.36 -6.66 -19.44
CA TRP A 195 26.18 -5.68 -18.71
C TRP A 195 26.76 -6.23 -17.41
N VAL A 196 25.99 -7.05 -16.68
CA VAL A 196 26.43 -7.65 -15.42
C VAL A 196 27.41 -8.80 -15.66
N PHE A 197 27.10 -9.71 -16.58
CA PHE A 197 27.80 -10.99 -16.74
C PHE A 197 28.83 -11.02 -17.88
N ALA A 198 28.62 -10.24 -18.95
CA ALA A 198 29.39 -10.38 -20.19
C ALA A 198 30.19 -9.13 -20.58
N TRP A 199 29.88 -7.94 -20.06
CA TRP A 199 30.50 -6.68 -20.50
C TRP A 199 31.68 -6.26 -19.60
N PRO A 200 32.94 -6.33 -20.09
CA PRO A 200 34.12 -5.94 -19.33
C PRO A 200 34.40 -4.43 -19.34
N GLY A 201 33.53 -3.60 -19.95
CA GLY A 201 33.85 -2.22 -20.34
C GLY A 201 34.16 -1.19 -19.24
N TRP A 202 34.12 -1.58 -17.96
CA TRP A 202 34.61 -0.75 -16.84
C TRP A 202 36.01 -1.15 -16.37
N GLN A 203 36.65 -2.16 -16.98
CA GLN A 203 38.09 -2.45 -16.82
C GLN A 203 38.94 -1.40 -17.57
N THR A 204 38.65 -0.12 -17.34
CA THR A 204 39.47 1.00 -17.78
C THR A 204 40.86 0.89 -17.15
N GLU A 205 41.86 1.50 -17.78
CA GLU A 205 43.22 1.58 -17.20
C GLU A 205 43.18 2.21 -15.80
N GLU A 206 42.30 3.19 -15.57
CA GLU A 206 42.05 3.79 -14.25
C GLU A 206 41.62 2.75 -13.20
N TRP A 207 40.66 1.88 -13.51
CA TRP A 207 40.23 0.84 -12.57
C TRP A 207 41.34 -0.19 -12.30
N ARG A 208 42.06 -0.61 -13.35
CA ARG A 208 43.21 -1.52 -13.24
C ARG A 208 44.37 -0.90 -12.44
N ALA A 209 44.58 0.41 -12.58
CA ALA A 209 45.59 1.16 -11.85
C ALA A 209 45.21 1.39 -10.39
N GLU A 210 43.92 1.61 -10.09
CA GLU A 210 43.44 1.93 -8.74
C GLU A 210 43.15 0.69 -7.87
N PHE A 211 42.72 -0.42 -8.46
CA PHE A 211 42.29 -1.63 -7.73
C PHE A 211 43.11 -2.91 -8.03
N GLY A 212 44.19 -2.80 -8.80
CA GLY A 212 45.33 -3.74 -8.89
C GLY A 212 45.02 -5.25 -8.78
N GLY A 213 44.82 -5.93 -9.92
CA GLY A 213 44.79 -7.39 -9.94
C GLY A 213 44.83 -8.02 -11.33
N ASN A 214 45.96 -8.64 -11.68
CA ASN A 214 46.05 -9.65 -12.73
C ASN A 214 45.26 -10.89 -12.28
N GLY A 215 44.10 -11.20 -12.89
CA GLY A 215 43.69 -12.61 -13.00
C GLY A 215 42.28 -13.06 -12.65
N SER A 216 41.27 -12.21 -12.40
CA SER A 216 39.89 -12.72 -12.37
C SER A 216 38.92 -11.85 -13.17
N ARG A 217 38.12 -12.48 -14.04
CA ARG A 217 36.97 -11.87 -14.71
C ARG A 217 35.93 -11.55 -13.63
N VAL A 218 36.08 -10.40 -12.98
CA VAL A 218 35.11 -9.96 -11.96
C VAL A 218 33.80 -9.59 -12.66
N ILE A 219 32.74 -10.31 -12.31
CA ILE A 219 31.37 -10.04 -12.76
C ILE A 219 30.94 -8.69 -12.16
N ASN A 220 30.26 -7.82 -12.93
CA ASN A 220 29.71 -6.53 -12.47
C ASN A 220 28.45 -6.74 -11.60
N MET A 221 28.53 -7.71 -10.69
CA MET A 221 27.66 -7.76 -9.52
C MET A 221 28.13 -6.67 -8.56
N TRP A 222 27.22 -6.19 -7.72
CA TRP A 222 27.47 -5.14 -6.73
C TRP A 222 28.38 -5.64 -5.59
N ALA A 223 29.62 -5.99 -5.95
CA ALA A 223 30.68 -6.59 -5.14
C ALA A 223 31.72 -5.54 -4.71
N GLY A 224 32.71 -5.96 -3.93
CA GLY A 224 33.68 -5.14 -3.16
C GLY A 224 34.13 -3.88 -3.86
N HIS A 225 35.00 -4.17 -4.81
CA HIS A 225 35.70 -3.20 -5.61
C HIS A 225 34.76 -2.45 -6.56
N VAL A 226 33.68 -3.10 -7.03
CA VAL A 226 32.69 -2.48 -7.93
C VAL A 226 31.86 -1.43 -7.18
N LYS A 227 31.36 -1.78 -6.00
CA LYS A 227 30.60 -0.91 -5.10
C LYS A 227 31.46 0.24 -4.64
N GLN A 228 32.70 0.00 -4.21
CA GLN A 228 33.62 1.08 -3.83
C GLN A 228 33.96 1.97 -5.03
N TYR A 229 34.29 1.39 -6.20
CA TYR A 229 34.53 2.16 -7.42
C TYR A 229 33.36 3.10 -7.75
N TRP A 230 32.12 2.59 -7.78
CA TRP A 230 30.96 3.43 -8.08
C TRP A 230 30.63 4.44 -6.98
N ARG A 231 30.95 4.14 -5.71
CA ARG A 231 30.83 5.11 -4.61
C ARG A 231 31.83 6.26 -4.76
N THR A 232 33.10 5.95 -5.01
CA THR A 232 34.16 6.92 -5.23
C THR A 232 33.85 7.77 -6.46
N LYS A 233 33.46 7.13 -7.56
CA LYS A 233 33.08 7.81 -8.81
C LYS A 233 31.87 8.74 -8.66
N ASN A 234 30.95 8.40 -7.75
CA ASN A 234 29.81 9.25 -7.40
C ASN A 234 30.14 10.29 -6.32
N GLY A 235 31.41 10.42 -5.90
CA GLY A 235 31.86 11.41 -4.91
C GLY A 235 31.42 11.11 -3.48
N CYS A 236 31.02 9.88 -3.15
CA CYS A 236 30.72 9.50 -1.77
C CYS A 236 32.03 9.40 -0.98
N LYS A 237 32.15 10.10 0.15
CA LYS A 237 33.34 10.02 1.02
C LYS A 237 33.51 8.60 1.58
N ASP A 238 34.75 8.12 1.62
CA ASP A 238 35.09 6.80 2.18
C ASP A 238 34.89 6.78 3.70
N GLY A 239 34.22 5.74 4.19
CA GLY A 239 33.88 5.53 5.61
C GLY A 239 35.07 5.26 6.54
N ARG A 240 36.31 5.54 6.12
CA ARG A 240 37.53 5.39 6.93
C ARG A 240 37.83 6.62 7.80
N THR A 241 37.10 7.71 7.62
CA THR A 241 37.17 8.89 8.51
C THR A 241 36.01 8.86 9.51
N PRO A 242 36.26 8.96 10.82
CA PRO A 242 35.18 9.05 11.80
C PRO A 242 34.40 10.34 11.53
N MET A 243 33.16 10.18 11.05
CA MET A 243 32.29 11.29 10.69
C MET A 243 31.28 11.59 11.82
N PRO A 244 30.96 12.86 12.09
CA PRO A 244 29.86 13.24 12.96
C PRO A 244 28.53 12.58 12.51
N MET A 245 27.64 12.26 13.45
CA MET A 245 26.40 11.51 13.20
C MET A 245 25.46 12.13 12.12
N LEU A 246 25.54 13.44 11.90
CA LEU A 246 24.79 14.15 10.85
C LEU A 246 25.31 13.81 9.44
N ASP A 247 26.60 13.55 9.29
CA ASP A 247 27.24 13.17 8.02
C ASP A 247 27.04 11.68 7.68
N ALA A 248 26.74 10.84 8.68
CA ALA A 248 26.46 9.40 8.48
C ALA A 248 25.18 9.14 7.66
N ASN A 249 24.12 9.95 7.85
CA ASN A 249 22.90 9.82 7.05
C ASN A 249 23.16 10.24 5.59
N ALA A 250 23.91 11.34 5.38
CA ALA A 250 24.28 11.81 4.05
C ALA A 250 25.17 10.80 3.29
N ALA A 251 26.05 10.10 4.00
CA ALA A 251 26.83 9.01 3.43
C ALA A 251 25.94 7.82 3.01
N ASN A 252 24.99 7.42 3.87
CA ASN A 252 24.02 6.36 3.56
C ASN A 252 23.10 6.73 2.38
N ASP A 253 22.67 7.98 2.27
CA ASP A 253 21.87 8.46 1.15
C ASP A 253 22.67 8.41 -0.17
N CYS A 254 23.95 8.80 -0.14
CA CYS A 254 24.85 8.69 -1.30
C CYS A 254 25.06 7.23 -1.73
N TYR A 255 25.27 6.33 -0.78
CA TYR A 255 25.40 4.89 -1.05
C TYR A 255 24.12 4.29 -1.62
N THR A 256 22.97 4.72 -1.10
CA THR A 256 21.66 4.32 -1.60
C THR A 256 21.46 4.83 -3.02
N GLY A 257 21.82 6.09 -3.30
CA GLY A 257 21.83 6.66 -4.65
C GLY A 257 22.66 5.84 -5.63
N ALA A 258 23.91 5.54 -5.28
CA ALA A 258 24.79 4.73 -6.13
C ALA A 258 24.18 3.35 -6.45
N PHE A 259 23.60 2.68 -5.45
CA PHE A 259 22.93 1.38 -5.64
C PHE A 259 21.67 1.47 -6.50
N LEU A 260 20.85 2.50 -6.32
CA LEU A 260 19.63 2.69 -7.10
C LEU A 260 19.95 2.94 -8.58
N TRP A 261 20.99 3.72 -8.87
CA TRP A 261 21.42 4.02 -10.23
C TRP A 261 22.08 2.80 -10.90
N TRP A 262 22.72 1.92 -10.13
CA TRP A 262 23.19 0.62 -10.62
C TRP A 262 22.04 -0.34 -10.93
N SER A 263 21.07 -0.46 -10.01
CA SER A 263 19.92 -1.36 -10.13
C SER A 263 18.80 -0.80 -11.02
N PHE A 264 18.96 0.42 -11.54
CA PHE A 264 17.95 1.15 -12.32
C PHE A 264 17.33 0.35 -13.48
N PRO A 265 18.11 -0.40 -14.29
CA PRO A 265 17.54 -1.21 -15.37
C PRO A 265 16.59 -2.30 -14.86
N LEU A 266 16.88 -2.92 -13.72
CA LEU A 266 15.99 -3.93 -13.10
C LEU A 266 14.65 -3.33 -12.70
N TRP A 267 14.66 -2.11 -12.16
CA TRP A 267 13.44 -1.40 -11.77
C TRP A 267 12.57 -1.08 -12.97
N ILE A 268 13.15 -0.57 -14.05
CA ILE A 268 12.41 -0.27 -15.29
C ILE A 268 11.86 -1.55 -15.91
N MET A 269 12.66 -2.62 -15.95
CA MET A 269 12.20 -3.93 -16.40
C MET A 269 10.97 -4.41 -15.60
N PHE A 270 11.04 -4.34 -14.27
CA PHE A 270 9.94 -4.74 -13.41
C PHE A 270 8.68 -3.90 -13.66
N VAL A 271 8.82 -2.57 -13.71
CA VAL A 271 7.72 -1.65 -14.01
C VAL A 271 7.12 -1.92 -15.39
N ALA A 272 7.94 -2.19 -16.41
CA ALA A 272 7.50 -2.54 -17.75
C ALA A 272 6.70 -3.86 -17.77
N LEU A 273 7.15 -4.90 -17.08
CA LEU A 273 6.42 -6.18 -16.95
C LEU A 273 5.05 -5.99 -16.29
N VAL A 274 5.00 -5.18 -15.24
CA VAL A 274 3.75 -4.89 -14.53
C VAL A 274 2.80 -4.11 -15.44
N TYR A 275 3.25 -3.03 -16.07
CA TYR A 275 2.42 -2.26 -17.00
C TYR A 275 1.97 -3.12 -18.18
N ALA A 276 2.85 -3.95 -18.73
CA ALA A 276 2.50 -4.85 -19.81
C ALA A 276 1.35 -5.78 -19.42
N SER A 277 1.41 -6.31 -18.20
CA SER A 277 0.33 -7.11 -17.62
C SER A 277 -0.96 -6.29 -17.53
N VAL A 278 -0.96 -5.12 -16.88
CA VAL A 278 -2.15 -4.26 -16.77
C VAL A 278 -2.78 -3.99 -18.14
N PHE A 279 -1.98 -3.52 -19.11
CA PHE A 279 -2.47 -3.16 -20.43
C PHE A 279 -2.93 -4.37 -21.25
N TYR A 280 -2.31 -5.55 -21.08
CA TYR A 280 -2.78 -6.80 -21.70
C TYR A 280 -4.24 -7.06 -21.35
N PHE A 281 -4.56 -6.95 -20.07
CA PHE A 281 -5.89 -7.25 -19.58
C PHE A 281 -6.89 -6.14 -19.89
N LEU A 282 -6.47 -4.88 -19.87
CA LEU A 282 -7.30 -3.76 -20.35
C LEU A 282 -7.61 -3.88 -21.85
N ALA A 283 -6.65 -4.33 -22.67
CA ALA A 283 -6.85 -4.58 -24.09
C ALA A 283 -7.91 -5.65 -24.33
N ARG A 284 -7.80 -6.78 -23.63
CA ARG A 284 -8.81 -7.85 -23.67
C ARG A 284 -10.18 -7.37 -23.22
N ALA A 285 -10.25 -6.60 -22.13
CA ALA A 285 -11.50 -6.02 -21.64
C ALA A 285 -12.19 -5.12 -22.68
N ALA A 286 -11.40 -4.26 -23.32
CA ALA A 286 -11.89 -3.29 -24.30
C ALA A 286 -12.32 -3.96 -25.62
N HIS A 287 -11.67 -5.05 -26.02
CA HIS A 287 -12.03 -5.79 -27.24
C HIS A 287 -13.41 -6.48 -27.11
N GLU A 288 -13.71 -7.04 -25.94
CA GLU A 288 -14.92 -7.84 -25.73
C GLU A 288 -16.16 -7.00 -25.41
N ALA A 289 -16.00 -5.80 -24.85
CA ALA A 289 -17.09 -4.85 -24.60
C ALA A 289 -17.92 -4.52 -25.86
N LYS A 290 -17.33 -4.68 -27.05
CA LYS A 290 -17.96 -4.43 -28.35
C LYS A 290 -18.79 -5.61 -28.88
N THR A 291 -18.56 -6.83 -28.37
CA THR A 291 -19.20 -8.07 -28.87
C THR A 291 -20.54 -8.41 -28.20
N GLY A 292 -21.08 -7.53 -27.34
CA GLY A 292 -22.38 -7.74 -26.68
C GLY A 292 -22.40 -8.80 -25.57
N ALA A 293 -21.29 -9.51 -25.30
CA ALA A 293 -21.13 -10.44 -24.18
C ALA A 293 -20.94 -9.68 -22.85
N ARG A 294 -21.99 -8.98 -22.41
CA ARG A 294 -21.90 -7.78 -21.56
C ARG A 294 -21.57 -7.99 -20.08
N SER A 295 -21.54 -9.21 -19.52
CA SER A 295 -21.51 -9.35 -18.04
C SER A 295 -20.26 -10.03 -17.45
N GLY A 296 -19.60 -10.98 -18.12
CA GLY A 296 -18.58 -11.82 -17.47
C GLY A 296 -17.16 -11.26 -17.38
N ARG A 297 -16.70 -10.49 -18.38
CA ARG A 297 -15.25 -10.30 -18.64
C ARG A 297 -14.70 -8.89 -18.43
N VAL A 298 -15.51 -7.85 -18.55
CA VAL A 298 -15.20 -6.52 -17.95
C VAL A 298 -15.04 -6.67 -16.44
N GLN A 299 -15.84 -7.55 -15.83
CA GLN A 299 -15.65 -7.96 -14.44
C GLN A 299 -14.30 -8.65 -14.22
N PHE A 300 -13.79 -9.43 -15.18
CA PHE A 300 -12.49 -10.10 -15.07
C PHE A 300 -11.32 -9.12 -15.10
N ALA A 301 -11.30 -8.16 -16.02
CA ALA A 301 -10.24 -7.14 -16.06
C ALA A 301 -10.25 -6.23 -14.83
N PHE A 302 -11.44 -5.87 -14.34
CA PHE A 302 -11.57 -5.15 -13.07
C PHE A 302 -11.16 -6.00 -11.86
N ARG A 303 -11.53 -7.29 -11.82
CA ARG A 303 -11.05 -8.24 -10.80
C ARG A 303 -9.54 -8.34 -10.81
N LEU A 304 -8.91 -8.33 -11.98
CA LEU A 304 -7.47 -8.38 -12.07
C LEU A 304 -6.80 -7.05 -11.66
N PHE A 305 -7.37 -5.90 -12.04
CA PHE A 305 -6.89 -4.62 -11.53
C PHE A 305 -6.92 -4.56 -10.01
N ILE A 306 -8.03 -5.02 -9.40
CA ILE A 306 -8.12 -5.18 -7.94
C ILE A 306 -7.10 -6.20 -7.44
N ALA A 307 -6.94 -7.35 -8.10
CA ALA A 307 -5.97 -8.37 -7.72
C ALA A 307 -4.53 -7.84 -7.77
N MET A 308 -4.21 -6.94 -8.71
CA MET A 308 -2.92 -6.26 -8.77
C MET A 308 -2.75 -5.26 -7.63
N ILE A 309 -3.77 -4.48 -7.29
CA ILE A 309 -3.72 -3.63 -6.08
C ILE A 309 -3.49 -4.49 -4.83
N VAL A 310 -4.21 -5.61 -4.69
CA VAL A 310 -4.05 -6.54 -3.56
C VAL A 310 -2.65 -7.18 -3.56
N PHE A 311 -2.14 -7.58 -4.73
CA PHE A 311 -0.78 -8.09 -4.92
C PHE A 311 0.26 -7.05 -4.44
N PHE A 312 0.10 -5.80 -4.86
CA PHE A 312 1.00 -4.72 -4.50
C PHE A 312 0.90 -4.35 -3.03
N MET A 313 -0.29 -4.34 -2.43
CA MET A 313 -0.45 -4.20 -0.98
C MET A 313 0.21 -5.35 -0.22
N GLY A 314 0.11 -6.58 -0.72
CA GLY A 314 0.83 -7.74 -0.17
C GLY A 314 2.34 -7.59 -0.27
N LEU A 315 2.85 -7.05 -1.37
CA LEU A 315 4.28 -6.78 -1.56
C LEU A 315 4.76 -5.66 -0.63
N THR A 316 3.96 -4.59 -0.43
CA THR A 316 4.23 -3.55 0.57
C THR A 316 4.26 -4.14 1.99
N TRP A 317 3.35 -5.05 2.33
CA TRP A 317 3.38 -5.75 3.61
C TRP A 317 4.66 -6.58 3.79
N CYS A 318 5.05 -7.35 2.76
CA CYS A 318 6.30 -8.12 2.79
C CYS A 318 7.51 -7.20 2.96
N ALA A 319 7.56 -6.08 2.24
CA ALA A 319 8.61 -5.07 2.38
C ALA A 319 8.67 -4.50 3.81
N ALA A 320 7.54 -4.08 4.36
CA ALA A 320 7.45 -3.54 5.71
C ALA A 320 7.85 -4.57 6.78
N SER A 321 7.50 -5.84 6.60
CA SER A 321 7.85 -6.92 7.55
C SER A 321 9.36 -7.21 7.62
N VAL A 322 10.11 -6.84 6.58
CA VAL A 322 11.57 -7.01 6.51
C VAL A 322 12.30 -5.68 6.75
N ALA A 323 11.61 -4.54 6.65
CA ALA A 323 12.19 -3.21 6.92
C ALA A 323 12.80 -3.10 8.33
N GLY A 324 12.27 -3.86 9.30
CA GLY A 324 12.82 -3.96 10.66
C GLY A 324 14.21 -4.63 10.76
N ALA A 325 14.65 -5.33 9.71
CA ALA A 325 15.98 -5.94 9.63
C ALA A 325 17.06 -5.01 9.04
N GLY A 326 16.79 -3.69 8.94
CA GLY A 326 17.78 -2.68 8.56
C GLY A 326 18.04 -2.52 7.05
N LEU A 327 17.26 -3.18 6.19
CA LEU A 327 17.47 -3.14 4.74
C LEU A 327 16.72 -1.97 4.08
N GLY A 328 17.42 -0.87 3.78
CA GLY A 328 16.86 0.35 3.16
C GLY A 328 16.09 0.16 1.83
N ILE A 329 16.22 -1.01 1.20
CA ILE A 329 15.53 -1.40 -0.05
C ILE A 329 14.02 -1.49 0.13
N ALA A 330 13.55 -1.86 1.33
CA ALA A 330 12.11 -1.98 1.60
C ALA A 330 11.39 -0.66 1.31
N ARG A 331 11.98 0.49 1.70
CA ARG A 331 11.42 1.81 1.43
C ARG A 331 11.34 2.13 -0.08
N THR A 332 12.35 1.72 -0.86
CA THR A 332 12.34 1.85 -2.32
C THR A 332 11.16 1.13 -2.94
N VAL A 333 10.97 -0.14 -2.55
CA VAL A 333 9.89 -1.00 -3.04
C VAL A 333 8.54 -0.38 -2.68
N GLU A 334 8.35 0.05 -1.43
CA GLU A 334 7.11 0.68 -0.96
C GLU A 334 6.73 1.93 -1.76
N LEU A 335 7.69 2.85 -1.95
CA LEU A 335 7.48 4.10 -2.70
C LEU A 335 7.20 3.86 -4.19
N ALA A 336 7.97 2.96 -4.83
CA ALA A 336 7.78 2.61 -6.23
C ALA A 336 6.39 2.00 -6.47
N ILE A 337 5.93 1.14 -5.57
CA ILE A 337 4.60 0.52 -5.63
C ILE A 337 3.49 1.56 -5.44
N LEU A 338 3.60 2.43 -4.44
CA LEU A 338 2.60 3.47 -4.20
C LEU A 338 2.45 4.37 -5.42
N LEU A 339 3.56 4.83 -5.99
CA LEU A 339 3.55 5.67 -7.18
C LEU A 339 2.96 4.92 -8.39
N PHE A 340 3.33 3.65 -8.57
CA PHE A 340 2.77 2.81 -9.63
C PHE A 340 1.25 2.73 -9.55
N VAL A 341 0.69 2.50 -8.36
CA VAL A 341 -0.77 2.46 -8.15
C VAL A 341 -1.41 3.80 -8.48
N VAL A 342 -0.83 4.92 -8.03
CA VAL A 342 -1.35 6.27 -8.30
C VAL A 342 -1.35 6.57 -9.80
N VAL A 343 -0.24 6.33 -10.48
CA VAL A 343 -0.06 6.67 -11.90
C VAL A 343 -0.93 5.78 -12.77
N THR A 344 -0.98 4.49 -12.49
CA THR A 344 -1.89 3.56 -13.18
C THR A 344 -3.34 4.00 -13.00
N THR A 345 -3.73 4.39 -11.79
CA THR A 345 -5.09 4.86 -11.48
C THR A 345 -5.43 6.14 -12.25
N ILE A 346 -4.51 7.10 -12.36
CA ILE A 346 -4.69 8.32 -13.16
C ILE A 346 -4.80 7.98 -14.65
N VAL A 347 -3.89 7.16 -15.19
CA VAL A 347 -3.88 6.77 -16.61
C VAL A 347 -5.17 6.03 -16.97
N VAL A 348 -5.59 5.04 -16.17
CA VAL A 348 -6.84 4.30 -16.38
C VAL A 348 -8.03 5.25 -16.28
N GLY A 349 -8.08 6.08 -15.24
CA GLY A 349 -9.17 7.04 -15.02
C GLY A 349 -9.32 8.07 -16.16
N LYS A 350 -8.21 8.56 -16.71
CA LYS A 350 -8.20 9.53 -17.83
C LYS A 350 -8.45 8.86 -19.18
N THR A 351 -7.96 7.64 -19.40
CA THR A 351 -8.11 6.94 -20.70
C THR A 351 -9.47 6.28 -20.88
N VAL A 352 -10.07 5.77 -19.79
CA VAL A 352 -11.38 5.08 -19.79
C VAL A 352 -12.52 6.02 -19.38
N GLY A 353 -12.20 7.04 -18.58
CA GLY A 353 -13.17 7.97 -17.99
C GLY A 353 -13.68 7.48 -16.63
N TRP A 354 -13.62 8.35 -15.62
CA TRP A 354 -14.04 8.04 -14.24
C TRP A 354 -15.49 7.59 -14.12
N ALA A 355 -16.39 8.13 -14.93
CA ALA A 355 -17.80 7.73 -14.95
C ALA A 355 -17.97 6.27 -15.40
N THR A 356 -17.29 5.88 -16.48
CA THR A 356 -17.28 4.51 -17.02
C THR A 356 -16.65 3.53 -16.04
N VAL A 357 -15.52 3.91 -15.42
CA VAL A 357 -14.85 3.10 -14.39
C VAL A 357 -15.77 2.90 -13.19
N THR A 358 -16.45 3.94 -12.73
CA THR A 358 -17.36 3.85 -11.58
C THR A 358 -18.61 3.01 -11.90
N ALA A 359 -19.21 3.20 -13.08
CA ALA A 359 -20.35 2.40 -13.53
C ALA A 359 -19.98 0.92 -13.68
N SER A 360 -18.79 0.64 -14.22
CA SER A 360 -18.26 -0.73 -14.36
C SER A 360 -17.89 -1.35 -13.01
N ALA A 361 -17.31 -0.56 -12.09
CA ALA A 361 -17.03 -1.00 -10.74
C ALA A 361 -18.34 -1.44 -10.06
N ARG A 362 -19.38 -0.60 -10.13
CA ARG A 362 -20.71 -0.86 -9.52
C ARG A 362 -21.39 -2.13 -10.04
N SER A 363 -21.15 -2.50 -11.29
CA SER A 363 -21.75 -3.71 -11.88
C SER A 363 -21.04 -5.00 -11.48
N THR A 364 -19.85 -4.93 -10.86
CA THR A 364 -19.08 -6.12 -10.49
C THR A 364 -19.64 -6.85 -9.26
N PRO A 365 -19.59 -8.19 -9.21
CA PRO A 365 -19.96 -8.97 -8.03
C PRO A 365 -19.15 -8.59 -6.80
N PHE A 366 -17.91 -8.12 -6.99
CA PHE A 366 -17.09 -7.59 -5.92
C PHE A 366 -17.71 -6.33 -5.32
N TYR A 367 -18.06 -5.33 -6.14
CA TYR A 367 -18.72 -4.13 -5.62
C TYR A 367 -20.11 -4.43 -5.05
N LYS A 368 -20.88 -5.34 -5.67
CA LYS A 368 -22.17 -5.77 -5.11
C LYS A 368 -22.01 -6.42 -3.73
N LYS A 369 -21.00 -7.27 -3.56
CA LYS A 369 -20.61 -7.83 -2.25
C LYS A 369 -20.09 -6.75 -1.30
N LEU A 370 -19.41 -5.72 -1.83
CA LEU A 370 -18.93 -4.60 -1.04
C LEU A 370 -20.08 -3.70 -0.56
N SER A 371 -21.09 -3.46 -1.41
CA SER A 371 -22.28 -2.66 -1.09
C SER A 371 -23.20 -3.36 -0.11
N THR A 372 -23.14 -4.70 0.02
CA THR A 372 -23.88 -5.44 1.06
C THR A 372 -23.24 -5.32 2.44
N TYR A 373 -22.03 -4.73 2.58
CA TYR A 373 -21.48 -4.49 3.91
C TYR A 373 -22.19 -3.34 4.62
N SER A 374 -22.30 -3.48 5.95
CA SER A 374 -22.87 -2.45 6.82
C SER A 374 -22.22 -1.08 6.61
N ASP A 375 -22.96 -0.01 6.89
CA ASP A 375 -22.41 1.34 6.83
C ASP A 375 -21.19 1.54 7.73
N SER A 376 -21.06 0.74 8.80
CA SER A 376 -19.91 0.76 9.70
C SER A 376 -18.62 0.39 8.97
N PHE A 377 -18.68 -0.54 8.01
CA PHE A 377 -17.54 -0.92 7.17
C PHE A 377 -17.09 0.25 6.28
N TRP A 378 -18.04 0.95 5.66
CA TRP A 378 -17.73 2.14 4.85
C TRP A 378 -17.07 3.25 5.66
N ASP A 379 -17.44 3.41 6.93
CA ASP A 379 -16.77 4.36 7.82
C ASP A 379 -15.32 3.96 8.12
N TYR A 380 -14.97 2.66 8.17
CA TYR A 380 -13.57 2.24 8.29
C TYR A 380 -12.76 2.62 7.06
N LEU A 381 -13.34 2.47 5.86
CA LEU A 381 -12.68 2.86 4.61
C LEU A 381 -12.48 4.38 4.53
N LYS A 382 -13.52 5.17 4.88
CA LYS A 382 -13.41 6.63 4.99
C LYS A 382 -12.37 7.03 6.03
N ALA A 383 -12.35 6.36 7.18
CA ALA A 383 -11.39 6.61 8.25
C ALA A 383 -9.95 6.32 7.84
N PHE A 384 -9.72 5.25 7.07
CA PHE A 384 -8.41 4.91 6.51
C PHE A 384 -7.97 5.96 5.47
N ALA A 385 -8.86 6.36 4.56
CA ALA A 385 -8.58 7.43 3.61
C ALA A 385 -8.25 8.77 4.30
N LEU A 386 -8.99 9.09 5.37
CA LEU A 386 -8.75 10.28 6.20
C LEU A 386 -7.41 10.20 6.94
N TRP A 387 -7.10 9.02 7.51
CA TRP A 387 -5.87 8.73 8.25
C TRP A 387 -4.60 8.81 7.40
N GLY A 388 -4.64 8.35 6.14
CA GLY A 388 -3.44 8.27 5.29
C GLY A 388 -2.94 9.62 4.77
N LEU A 389 -3.79 10.36 4.03
CA LEU A 389 -3.48 11.71 3.53
C LEU A 389 -4.70 12.65 3.56
N GLY A 390 -5.87 12.14 3.94
CA GLY A 390 -7.12 12.87 3.79
C GLY A 390 -7.21 14.13 4.64
N TRP A 391 -6.63 14.16 5.84
CA TRP A 391 -6.62 15.39 6.66
C TRP A 391 -5.94 16.56 5.96
N LEU A 392 -4.74 16.33 5.44
CA LEU A 392 -3.98 17.33 4.71
C LEU A 392 -4.64 17.67 3.37
N ALA A 393 -5.08 16.64 2.64
CA ALA A 393 -5.71 16.81 1.34
C ALA A 393 -7.02 17.61 1.42
N LEU A 394 -7.87 17.36 2.43
CA LEU A 394 -9.11 18.11 2.62
C LEU A 394 -8.84 19.57 2.99
N ALA A 395 -7.92 19.82 3.92
CA ALA A 395 -7.57 21.18 4.33
C ALA A 395 -7.01 21.99 3.15
N ILE A 396 -6.08 21.39 2.39
CA ILE A 396 -5.53 22.00 1.18
C ILE A 396 -6.64 22.23 0.15
N TYR A 397 -7.46 21.22 -0.15
CA TYR A 397 -8.52 21.36 -1.16
C TYR A 397 -9.51 22.48 -0.84
N PHE A 398 -10.04 22.54 0.39
CA PHE A 398 -10.99 23.59 0.76
C PHE A 398 -10.34 24.96 0.89
N GLY A 399 -9.09 25.04 1.37
CA GLY A 399 -8.33 26.29 1.40
C GLY A 399 -8.10 26.84 -0.01
N LEU A 400 -7.68 25.97 -0.95
CA LEU A 400 -7.50 26.34 -2.35
C LEU A 400 -8.81 26.72 -3.02
N ALA A 401 -9.89 25.96 -2.79
CA ALA A 401 -11.20 26.28 -3.33
C ALA A 401 -11.72 27.63 -2.83
N ALA A 402 -11.53 27.94 -1.54
CA ALA A 402 -11.90 29.23 -0.98
C ALA A 402 -11.08 30.38 -1.55
N ALA A 403 -9.77 30.19 -1.69
CA ALA A 403 -8.89 31.16 -2.33
C ALA A 403 -9.25 31.38 -3.81
N ASN A 404 -9.58 30.32 -4.55
CA ASN A 404 -10.05 30.43 -5.94
C ASN A 404 -11.37 31.22 -6.01
N GLN A 405 -12.34 30.96 -5.13
CA GLN A 405 -13.58 31.74 -5.10
C GLN A 405 -13.35 33.22 -4.72
N ALA A 406 -12.42 33.49 -3.81
CA ALA A 406 -12.03 34.86 -3.48
C ALA A 406 -11.44 35.57 -4.70
N CYS A 407 -10.55 34.91 -5.46
CA CYS A 407 -10.04 35.43 -6.72
C CYS A 407 -11.18 35.70 -7.72
N ARG A 408 -12.15 34.78 -7.88
CA ARG A 408 -13.34 34.97 -8.74
C ARG A 408 -14.17 36.20 -8.41
N LYS A 409 -14.25 36.55 -7.13
CA LYS A 409 -15.01 37.72 -6.67
C LYS A 409 -14.24 39.02 -6.77
N CYS A 410 -12.92 38.97 -6.60
CA CYS A 410 -12.08 40.17 -6.51
C CYS A 410 -11.43 40.54 -7.85
N LEU A 411 -11.31 39.62 -8.80
CA LEU A 411 -10.52 39.81 -10.00
C LEU A 411 -11.40 39.62 -11.26
N PRO A 412 -11.35 40.55 -12.23
CA PRO A 412 -12.14 40.47 -13.46
C PRO A 412 -11.58 39.47 -14.49
N CYS A 413 -10.37 38.94 -14.28
CA CYS A 413 -9.69 38.03 -15.21
C CYS A 413 -9.98 36.53 -14.94
N THR A 414 -10.86 36.23 -14.00
CA THR A 414 -11.28 34.89 -13.61
C THR A 414 -12.70 34.58 -14.06
N LEU A 415 -13.14 33.33 -13.94
CA LEU A 415 -14.54 32.98 -14.16
C LEU A 415 -15.47 33.75 -13.22
N GLU A 416 -16.69 34.03 -13.69
CA GLU A 416 -17.73 34.60 -12.83
C GLU A 416 -17.97 33.71 -11.61
N PRO A 417 -18.17 34.30 -10.42
CA PRO A 417 -18.42 33.54 -9.20
C PRO A 417 -19.72 32.76 -9.35
N ASP A 418 -19.63 31.44 -9.21
CA ASP A 418 -20.74 30.50 -9.32
C ASP A 418 -21.68 30.49 -8.10
N SER A 419 -21.31 31.21 -7.04
CA SER A 419 -22.08 31.32 -5.79
C SER A 419 -21.63 32.51 -4.93
N ASP A 420 -22.57 33.04 -4.14
CA ASP A 420 -22.32 34.13 -3.19
C ASP A 420 -21.49 33.71 -1.97
N GLY A 421 -21.32 32.40 -1.73
CA GLY A 421 -20.57 31.85 -0.61
C GLY A 421 -19.04 31.98 -0.74
N ALA A 422 -18.30 31.55 0.30
CA ALA A 422 -16.83 31.54 0.32
C ALA A 422 -16.22 30.35 -0.46
N LEU A 423 -17.02 29.42 -0.94
CA LEU A 423 -16.58 28.22 -1.65
C LEU A 423 -17.31 28.11 -2.99
N PRO A 424 -16.68 27.61 -4.06
CA PRO A 424 -17.35 27.33 -5.33
C PRO A 424 -18.46 26.28 -5.16
N LEU A 425 -19.47 26.27 -6.03
CA LEU A 425 -20.64 25.38 -5.95
C LEU A 425 -20.23 23.89 -5.90
N ALA A 426 -19.20 23.51 -6.66
CA ALA A 426 -18.64 22.16 -6.62
C ALA A 426 -18.10 21.80 -5.23
N ALA A 427 -17.30 22.69 -4.62
CA ALA A 427 -16.75 22.51 -3.28
C ALA A 427 -17.85 22.51 -2.20
N GLN A 428 -18.87 23.35 -2.33
CA GLN A 428 -20.07 23.31 -1.48
C GLN A 428 -20.77 21.96 -1.58
N GLY A 429 -20.92 21.40 -2.77
CA GLY A 429 -21.48 20.05 -2.98
C GLY A 429 -20.66 18.95 -2.30
N TYR A 430 -19.33 19.07 -2.25
CA TYR A 430 -18.49 18.18 -1.46
C TYR A 430 -18.67 18.41 0.05
N LEU A 431 -18.73 19.66 0.50
CA LEU A 431 -18.95 20.02 1.90
C LEU A 431 -20.29 19.48 2.43
N VAL A 432 -21.37 19.61 1.65
CA VAL A 432 -22.69 19.06 1.98
C VAL A 432 -22.63 17.55 2.13
N ARG A 433 -21.92 16.85 1.23
CA ARG A 433 -21.70 15.40 1.34
C ARG A 433 -20.89 15.03 2.57
N LEU A 434 -19.84 15.79 2.88
CA LEU A 434 -19.02 15.59 4.08
C LEU A 434 -19.82 15.85 5.37
N ARG A 435 -20.70 16.86 5.40
CA ARG A 435 -21.58 17.13 6.56
C ARG A 435 -22.52 15.97 6.89
N ARG A 436 -22.90 15.17 5.89
CA ARG A 436 -23.73 13.96 6.06
C ARG A 436 -22.95 12.76 6.59
N TRP A 437 -21.63 12.84 6.70
CA TRP A 437 -20.84 11.75 7.23
C TRP A 437 -21.03 11.60 8.73
N ASN A 438 -20.98 10.37 9.21
CA ASN A 438 -20.93 10.10 10.63
C ASN A 438 -19.52 10.37 11.17
N TRP A 439 -19.19 11.65 11.39
CA TRP A 439 -17.89 12.09 11.87
C TRP A 439 -17.51 11.46 13.22
N GLY A 440 -18.48 11.23 14.11
CA GLY A 440 -18.23 10.53 15.38
C GLY A 440 -17.64 9.14 15.15
N SER A 441 -18.26 8.33 14.28
CA SER A 441 -17.75 7.00 13.94
C SER A 441 -16.45 7.05 13.14
N ILE A 442 -16.33 7.95 12.17
CA ILE A 442 -15.16 8.02 11.28
C ILE A 442 -13.92 8.41 12.08
N LEU A 443 -13.99 9.48 12.88
CA LEU A 443 -12.86 9.96 13.69
C LEU A 443 -12.45 8.93 14.75
N SER A 444 -13.41 8.25 15.37
CA SER A 444 -13.13 7.15 16.30
C SER A 444 -12.38 5.98 15.64
N LYS A 445 -12.68 5.70 14.36
CA LYS A 445 -11.98 4.67 13.58
C LYS A 445 -10.62 5.16 13.05
N THR A 446 -10.49 6.43 12.68
CA THR A 446 -9.21 7.05 12.28
C THR A 446 -8.20 6.97 13.41
N THR A 447 -8.62 7.28 14.63
CA THR A 447 -7.76 7.10 15.82
C THR A 447 -7.38 5.64 16.06
N VAL A 448 -8.15 4.63 15.58
CA VAL A 448 -7.78 3.21 15.72
C VAL A 448 -6.63 2.91 14.79
N TRP A 449 -6.75 3.34 13.54
CA TRP A 449 -5.69 3.20 12.54
C TRP A 449 -4.39 3.85 13.00
N SER A 450 -4.45 5.07 13.55
CA SER A 450 -3.26 5.73 14.09
C SER A 450 -2.61 4.97 15.26
N ILE A 451 -3.41 4.51 16.23
CA ILE A 451 -2.88 3.74 17.37
C ILE A 451 -2.28 2.43 16.89
N ALA A 452 -2.97 1.72 16.00
CA ALA A 452 -2.48 0.46 15.43
C ALA A 452 -1.13 0.69 14.73
N TYR A 453 -1.02 1.72 13.89
CA TYR A 453 0.25 2.04 13.24
C TYR A 453 1.35 2.40 14.25
N LEU A 454 1.11 3.32 15.17
CA LEU A 454 2.12 3.77 16.14
C LEU A 454 2.58 2.64 17.07
N VAL A 455 1.66 1.78 17.52
CA VAL A 455 2.03 0.65 18.38
C VAL A 455 2.77 -0.41 17.58
N LEU A 456 2.20 -0.87 16.46
CA LEU A 456 2.73 -2.02 15.73
C LEU A 456 4.02 -1.68 14.98
N GLN A 457 4.05 -0.54 14.27
CA GLN A 457 5.15 -0.19 13.36
C GLN A 457 6.21 0.69 14.00
N VAL A 458 5.84 1.55 14.96
CA VAL A 458 6.80 2.49 15.56
C VAL A 458 7.32 1.95 16.88
N ILE A 459 6.45 1.65 17.85
CA ILE A 459 6.89 1.28 19.20
C ILE A 459 7.45 -0.15 19.20
N VAL A 460 6.67 -1.13 18.77
CA VAL A 460 7.08 -2.54 18.90
C VAL A 460 8.29 -2.86 18.04
N MET A 461 8.35 -2.39 16.80
CA MET A 461 9.51 -2.64 15.93
C MET A 461 10.81 -2.09 16.52
N GLN A 462 10.81 -0.87 17.06
CA GLN A 462 12.01 -0.27 17.66
C GLN A 462 12.44 -1.01 18.92
N VAL A 463 11.48 -1.35 19.78
CA VAL A 463 11.76 -2.12 21.01
C VAL A 463 12.33 -3.49 20.67
N VAL A 464 11.78 -4.20 19.67
CA VAL A 464 12.26 -5.51 19.25
C VAL A 464 13.69 -5.46 18.73
N VAL A 465 14.03 -4.47 17.91
CA VAL A 465 15.40 -4.34 17.37
C VAL A 465 16.42 -4.05 18.48
N VAL A 466 16.12 -3.10 19.36
CA VAL A 466 16.98 -2.77 20.51
C VAL A 466 17.13 -3.96 21.46
N PHE A 467 16.04 -4.68 21.70
CA PHE A 467 16.04 -5.88 22.52
C PHE A 467 16.91 -7.01 21.93
N PHE A 468 16.85 -7.24 20.61
CA PHE A 468 17.69 -8.26 19.99
C PHE A 468 19.17 -7.89 19.97
N ALA A 469 19.50 -6.63 19.75
CA ALA A 469 20.89 -6.15 19.88
C ALA A 469 21.43 -6.38 21.30
N TRP A 470 20.64 -6.02 22.32
CA TRP A 470 20.96 -6.31 23.72
C TRP A 470 21.14 -7.81 24.00
N LEU A 471 20.21 -8.62 23.50
CA LEU A 471 20.27 -10.06 23.67
C LEU A 471 21.55 -10.63 23.04
N ASN A 472 21.97 -10.12 21.87
CA ASN A 472 23.20 -10.56 21.22
C ASN A 472 24.45 -10.30 22.07
N GLU A 473 24.55 -9.13 22.71
CA GLU A 473 25.65 -8.80 23.62
C GLU A 473 25.68 -9.73 24.85
N VAL A 474 24.53 -10.02 25.44
CA VAL A 474 24.40 -10.91 26.60
C VAL A 474 24.74 -12.36 26.24
N LEU A 475 24.49 -12.77 25.00
CA LEU A 475 24.75 -14.13 24.53
C LEU A 475 26.18 -14.36 24.04
N ALA A 476 26.94 -13.30 23.74
CA ALA A 476 28.31 -13.39 23.23
C ALA A 476 29.28 -14.28 24.06
N PRO A 477 29.28 -14.26 25.41
CA PRO A 477 30.20 -15.09 26.18
C PRO A 477 29.74 -16.56 26.34
N LEU A 478 28.55 -16.92 25.86
CA LEU A 478 27.95 -18.23 26.09
C LEU A 478 28.30 -19.25 25.01
N GLN A 479 28.26 -20.54 25.37
CA GLN A 479 28.43 -21.63 24.42
C GLN A 479 27.22 -21.74 23.49
N THR A 480 27.44 -22.21 22.25
CA THR A 480 26.41 -22.23 21.20
C THR A 480 25.14 -22.99 21.58
N TRP A 481 25.23 -24.06 22.35
CA TRP A 481 24.02 -24.78 22.81
C TRP A 481 23.20 -23.96 23.82
N GLN A 482 23.85 -23.16 24.68
CA GLN A 482 23.19 -22.24 25.60
C GLN A 482 22.52 -21.10 24.82
N VAL A 483 23.22 -20.56 23.83
CA VAL A 483 22.69 -19.57 22.90
C VAL A 483 21.44 -20.10 22.19
N CYS A 484 21.49 -21.33 21.65
CA CYS A 484 20.32 -21.95 21.02
C CYS A 484 19.15 -22.12 21.99
N LEU A 485 19.40 -22.53 23.24
CA LEU A 485 18.36 -22.74 24.24
C LEU A 485 17.71 -21.42 24.68
N ILE A 486 18.52 -20.41 25.00
CA ILE A 486 18.03 -19.08 25.41
C ILE A 486 17.31 -18.42 24.23
N PHE A 487 17.90 -18.45 23.04
CA PHE A 487 17.28 -17.89 21.84
C PHE A 487 15.96 -18.60 21.52
N SER A 488 15.88 -19.93 21.69
CA SER A 488 14.63 -20.67 21.50
C SER A 488 13.55 -20.23 22.49
N ALA A 489 13.88 -20.02 23.76
CA ALA A 489 12.94 -19.55 24.77
C ALA A 489 12.45 -18.12 24.49
N VAL A 490 13.37 -17.22 24.13
CA VAL A 490 13.05 -15.83 23.77
C VAL A 490 12.22 -15.79 22.49
N GLY A 491 12.68 -16.45 21.43
CA GLY A 491 11.99 -16.52 20.16
C GLY A 491 10.59 -17.12 20.31
N LEU A 492 10.42 -18.18 21.09
CA LEU A 492 9.11 -18.74 21.38
C LEU A 492 8.18 -17.73 22.06
N THR A 493 8.69 -17.01 23.06
CA THR A 493 7.93 -15.94 23.72
C THR A 493 7.51 -14.85 22.74
N MET A 494 8.39 -14.50 21.80
CA MET A 494 8.09 -13.51 20.77
C MET A 494 7.04 -13.98 19.77
N PHE A 495 7.07 -15.25 19.36
CA PHE A 495 6.01 -15.82 18.53
C PHE A 495 4.65 -15.80 19.24
N MET A 496 4.61 -15.99 20.57
CA MET A 496 3.35 -15.89 21.33
C MET A 496 2.74 -14.48 21.33
N ILE A 497 3.49 -13.45 20.94
CA ILE A 497 3.02 -12.06 20.88
C ILE A 497 2.48 -11.76 19.48
N PRO A 498 1.18 -11.42 19.34
CA PRO A 498 0.50 -11.28 18.04
C PRO A 498 1.08 -10.20 17.12
N VAL A 499 1.86 -9.27 17.68
CA VAL A 499 2.40 -8.11 16.97
C VAL A 499 3.72 -8.44 16.29
N ILE A 500 4.47 -9.44 16.76
CA ILE A 500 5.84 -9.68 16.31
C ILE A 500 5.80 -10.58 15.07
N PRO A 501 6.26 -10.11 13.89
CA PRO A 501 6.35 -10.95 12.70
C PRO A 501 7.46 -12.01 12.87
N GLY A 502 7.26 -13.21 12.33
CA GLY A 502 8.21 -14.31 12.45
C GLY A 502 9.51 -14.11 11.66
N VAL A 503 9.47 -13.42 10.52
CA VAL A 503 10.64 -13.23 9.64
C VAL A 503 11.81 -12.54 10.36
N PRO A 504 11.63 -11.43 11.10
CA PRO A 504 12.70 -10.86 11.92
C PRO A 504 13.28 -11.83 12.96
N VAL A 505 12.49 -12.73 13.53
CA VAL A 505 12.98 -13.75 14.48
C VAL A 505 13.89 -14.75 13.76
N TYR A 506 13.55 -15.18 12.55
CA TYR A 506 14.42 -16.08 11.76
C TYR A 506 15.70 -15.39 11.28
N ILE A 507 15.62 -14.12 10.87
CA ILE A 507 16.81 -13.33 10.51
C ILE A 507 17.72 -13.17 11.74
N ALA A 508 17.16 -12.82 12.91
CA ALA A 508 17.91 -12.73 14.15
C ALA A 508 18.52 -14.09 14.55
N CYS A 509 17.79 -15.20 14.39
CA CYS A 509 18.32 -16.55 14.62
C CYS A 509 19.51 -16.83 13.71
N GLY A 510 19.40 -16.42 12.45
CA GLY A 510 20.46 -16.51 11.45
C GLY A 510 21.68 -15.64 11.73
N ALA A 511 21.54 -14.54 12.48
CA ALA A 511 22.68 -13.74 12.91
C ALA A 511 23.31 -14.28 14.21
N VAL A 512 22.49 -14.58 15.21
CA VAL A 512 22.95 -14.92 16.57
C VAL A 512 23.60 -16.31 16.64
N VAL A 513 22.97 -17.33 16.03
CA VAL A 513 23.47 -18.72 16.14
C VAL A 513 24.79 -18.92 15.39
N PRO A 514 24.96 -18.47 14.13
CA PRO A 514 26.25 -18.54 13.46
C PRO A 514 27.33 -17.68 14.11
N ALA A 515 26.99 -16.48 14.64
CA ALA A 515 27.95 -15.66 15.38
C ALA A 515 28.50 -16.39 16.60
N SER A 516 27.63 -17.05 17.39
CA SER A 516 28.08 -17.87 18.53
C SER A 516 28.94 -19.06 18.09
N MET A 517 28.59 -19.74 16.99
CA MET A 517 29.36 -20.88 16.47
C MET A 517 30.75 -20.48 15.98
N MET A 518 30.89 -19.26 15.45
CA MET A 518 32.17 -18.65 15.04
C MET A 518 32.94 -18.02 16.20
N GLY A 519 32.42 -18.06 17.43
CA GLY A 519 33.07 -17.47 18.60
C GLY A 519 33.14 -15.95 18.57
N VAL A 520 32.22 -15.27 17.90
CA VAL A 520 32.22 -13.79 17.76
C VAL A 520 32.19 -13.12 19.13
N GLY A 521 33.11 -12.19 19.39
CA GLY A 521 33.25 -11.52 20.68
C GLY A 521 34.00 -12.31 21.76
N THR A 522 34.56 -13.48 21.42
CA THR A 522 35.43 -14.28 22.30
C THR A 522 36.90 -14.16 21.89
N ALA A 523 37.81 -14.81 22.63
CA ALA A 523 39.23 -14.89 22.26
C ALA A 523 39.48 -15.65 20.94
N HIS A 524 38.51 -16.45 20.48
CA HIS A 524 38.56 -17.22 19.22
C HIS A 524 37.55 -16.69 18.20
N ASP A 525 37.50 -15.37 18.03
CA ASP A 525 36.61 -14.72 17.05
C ASP A 525 37.11 -14.99 15.62
N GLU A 526 36.56 -16.04 14.99
CA GLU A 526 36.89 -16.42 13.62
C GLU A 526 36.45 -15.34 12.61
N LEU A 527 35.39 -14.60 12.92
CA LEU A 527 34.93 -13.50 12.08
C LEU A 527 35.93 -12.34 12.11
N ALA A 528 36.47 -12.00 13.28
CA ALA A 528 37.52 -10.99 13.40
C ALA A 528 38.79 -11.42 12.65
N ALA A 529 39.18 -12.68 12.76
CA ALA A 529 40.35 -13.26 12.10
C ALA A 529 40.22 -13.35 10.56
N MET A 530 38.99 -13.44 10.04
CA MET A 530 38.70 -13.50 8.61
C MET A 530 39.16 -12.25 7.86
N GLN A 531 39.96 -12.43 6.80
CA GLN A 531 40.37 -11.37 5.90
C GLN A 531 39.36 -11.16 4.76
N PRO A 532 39.32 -9.96 4.14
CA PRO A 532 38.46 -9.71 2.99
C PRO A 532 38.78 -10.66 1.83
N GLY A 533 37.79 -11.44 1.39
CA GLY A 533 37.93 -12.38 0.28
C GLY A 533 38.10 -13.85 0.70
N ASP A 534 38.33 -14.12 1.98
CA ASP A 534 38.37 -15.49 2.49
C ASP A 534 37.01 -16.18 2.30
N PRO A 535 36.99 -17.51 2.06
CA PRO A 535 35.75 -18.27 2.13
C PRO A 535 35.23 -18.29 3.58
N PRO A 536 33.91 -18.31 3.81
CA PRO A 536 33.37 -18.41 5.16
C PRO A 536 33.86 -19.70 5.84
N PRO A 537 34.21 -19.65 7.14
CA PRO A 537 34.69 -20.83 7.86
C PRO A 537 33.61 -21.93 7.93
N LEU A 538 34.00 -23.17 8.20
CA LEU A 538 33.04 -24.28 8.30
C LEU A 538 32.04 -24.06 9.45
N SER A 539 32.48 -23.44 10.55
CA SER A 539 31.66 -23.02 11.69
C SER A 539 30.48 -22.12 11.26
N PHE A 540 30.68 -21.24 10.27
CA PHE A 540 29.62 -20.41 9.69
C PHE A 540 28.52 -21.27 9.06
N TRP A 541 28.89 -22.23 8.20
CA TRP A 541 27.94 -23.08 7.51
C TRP A 541 27.19 -24.02 8.46
N TYR A 542 27.90 -24.60 9.43
CA TYR A 542 27.27 -25.41 10.48
C TYR A 542 26.35 -24.57 11.36
N GLY A 543 26.78 -23.36 11.73
CA GLY A 543 25.95 -22.41 12.46
C GLY A 543 24.68 -22.04 11.70
N MET A 544 24.78 -21.81 10.39
CA MET A 544 23.62 -21.49 9.55
C MET A 544 22.64 -22.68 9.44
N LEU A 545 23.16 -23.90 9.24
CA LEU A 545 22.34 -25.12 9.23
C LEU A 545 21.63 -25.32 10.59
N LEU A 546 22.36 -25.13 11.69
CA LEU A 546 21.82 -25.20 13.04
C LEU A 546 20.75 -24.11 13.26
N ALA A 547 20.99 -22.88 12.81
CA ALA A 547 20.02 -21.80 12.88
C ALA A 547 18.72 -22.15 12.13
N SER A 548 18.82 -22.73 10.93
CA SER A 548 17.65 -23.20 10.18
C SER A 548 16.90 -24.31 10.92
N ALA A 549 17.60 -25.26 11.52
CA ALA A 549 17.00 -26.35 12.29
C ALA A 549 16.32 -25.83 13.57
N VAL A 550 16.98 -24.94 14.31
CA VAL A 550 16.42 -24.26 15.49
C VAL A 550 15.19 -23.45 15.10
N GLY A 551 15.28 -22.62 14.05
CA GLY A 551 14.16 -21.82 13.55
C GLY A 551 12.96 -22.68 13.14
N PHE A 552 13.20 -23.83 12.49
CA PHE A 552 12.14 -24.77 12.12
C PHE A 552 11.49 -25.43 13.33
N ALA A 553 12.28 -25.94 14.27
CA ALA A 553 11.76 -26.54 15.50
C ALA A 553 10.96 -25.53 16.33
N LEU A 554 11.50 -24.31 16.46
CA LEU A 554 10.86 -23.19 17.15
C LEU A 554 9.53 -22.85 16.50
N LYS A 555 9.48 -22.77 15.17
CA LYS A 555 8.22 -22.54 14.43
C LYS A 555 7.18 -23.62 14.73
N LEU A 556 7.54 -24.91 14.64
CA LEU A 556 6.58 -25.99 14.91
C LEU A 556 6.09 -25.97 16.37
N LEU A 557 7.00 -25.71 17.31
CA LEU A 557 6.63 -25.57 18.72
C LEU A 557 5.69 -24.37 18.96
N ALA A 558 5.98 -23.23 18.32
CA ALA A 558 5.12 -22.05 18.36
C ALA A 558 3.73 -22.35 17.82
N VAL A 559 3.61 -23.01 16.66
CA VAL A 559 2.30 -23.40 16.12
C VAL A 559 1.54 -24.31 17.08
N ALA A 560 2.20 -25.29 17.69
CA ALA A 560 1.55 -26.20 18.64
C ALA A 560 1.02 -25.45 19.88
N LEU A 561 1.82 -24.55 20.46
CA LEU A 561 1.45 -23.78 21.65
C LEU A 561 0.40 -22.71 21.34
N GLU A 562 0.54 -21.97 20.24
CA GLU A 562 -0.45 -21.00 19.77
C GLU A 562 -1.80 -21.68 19.50
N GLN A 563 -1.80 -22.88 18.93
CA GLN A 563 -3.02 -23.62 18.65
C GLN A 563 -3.67 -24.15 19.94
N GLU A 564 -2.90 -24.83 20.79
CA GLU A 564 -3.44 -25.56 21.94
C GLU A 564 -3.65 -24.70 23.19
N VAL A 565 -2.68 -23.84 23.51
CA VAL A 565 -2.73 -23.02 24.74
C VAL A 565 -3.58 -21.78 24.50
N ILE A 566 -3.33 -21.07 23.40
CA ILE A 566 -4.00 -19.79 23.12
C ILE A 566 -5.29 -20.04 22.33
N GLY A 567 -5.20 -20.70 21.18
CA GLY A 567 -6.29 -20.87 20.23
C GLY A 567 -7.48 -21.63 20.80
N ARG A 568 -7.26 -22.77 21.46
CA ARG A 568 -8.36 -23.52 22.09
C ARG A 568 -9.01 -22.75 23.25
N ALA A 569 -8.20 -22.08 24.08
CA ALA A 569 -8.71 -21.24 25.16
C ALA A 569 -9.55 -20.08 24.60
N PHE A 570 -9.07 -19.42 23.56
CA PHE A 570 -9.76 -18.34 22.86
C PHE A 570 -11.04 -18.82 22.16
N GLY A 571 -11.04 -20.06 21.66
CA GLY A 571 -12.24 -20.70 21.11
C GLY A 571 -13.38 -20.86 22.12
N GLY A 572 -13.11 -20.78 23.44
CA GLY A 572 -14.13 -20.74 24.47
C GLY A 572 -14.94 -19.44 24.50
N TYR A 573 -14.38 -18.33 24.03
CA TYR A 573 -15.01 -17.01 24.13
C TYR A 573 -15.79 -16.65 22.86
N VAL A 574 -17.10 -16.45 23.01
CA VAL A 574 -18.01 -16.08 21.90
C VAL A 574 -17.56 -14.80 21.20
N SER A 575 -17.10 -13.80 21.96
CA SER A 575 -16.59 -12.53 21.40
C SER A 575 -15.37 -12.72 20.50
N VAL A 576 -14.50 -13.68 20.81
CA VAL A 576 -13.31 -13.99 20.00
C VAL A 576 -13.70 -14.78 18.76
N ARG A 577 -14.60 -15.78 18.88
CA ARG A 577 -15.15 -16.50 17.72
C ARG A 577 -15.89 -15.55 16.76
N ALA A 578 -16.62 -14.58 17.29
CA ALA A 578 -17.26 -13.51 16.53
C ALA A 578 -16.24 -12.61 15.81
N LEU A 579 -15.16 -12.19 16.50
CA LEU A 579 -14.09 -11.39 15.92
C LEU A 579 -13.42 -12.09 14.73
N VAL A 580 -13.17 -13.40 14.83
CA VAL A 580 -12.61 -14.24 13.75
C VAL A 580 -13.64 -14.53 12.65
N ARG A 581 -14.91 -14.19 12.86
CA ARG A 581 -16.03 -14.40 11.93
C ARG A 581 -16.15 -15.88 11.54
N VAL A 582 -16.22 -16.77 12.53
CA VAL A 582 -16.35 -18.23 12.32
C VAL A 582 -17.55 -18.63 11.45
N ASN A 583 -18.59 -17.79 11.40
CA ASN A 583 -19.77 -17.99 10.55
C ASN A 583 -19.62 -17.49 9.11
N SER A 584 -18.52 -16.81 8.76
CA SER A 584 -18.29 -16.36 7.38
C SER A 584 -18.01 -17.53 6.44
N VAL A 585 -18.40 -17.38 5.17
CA VAL A 585 -18.19 -18.40 4.13
C VAL A 585 -16.71 -18.69 3.96
N GLU A 586 -15.87 -17.66 4.02
CA GLU A 586 -14.41 -17.76 3.88
C GLU A 586 -13.78 -18.55 5.03
N MET A 587 -14.22 -18.31 6.27
CA MET A 587 -13.71 -19.04 7.43
C MET A 587 -14.20 -20.50 7.45
N ARG A 588 -15.45 -20.75 7.06
CA ARG A 588 -15.97 -22.12 6.88
C ARG A 588 -15.23 -22.88 5.78
N ALA A 589 -14.93 -22.23 4.65
CA ALA A 589 -14.12 -22.81 3.59
C ALA A 589 -12.71 -23.15 4.08
N SER A 590 -12.10 -22.24 4.84
CA SER A 590 -10.78 -22.46 5.46
C SER A 590 -10.81 -23.65 6.41
N ARG A 591 -11.83 -23.75 7.28
CA ARG A 591 -12.03 -24.90 8.18
C ARG A 591 -12.14 -26.21 7.40
N MET A 592 -12.97 -26.25 6.36
CA MET A 592 -13.16 -27.44 5.52
C MET A 592 -11.85 -27.90 4.87
N ILE A 593 -11.04 -26.96 4.34
CA ILE A 593 -9.73 -27.27 3.74
C ILE A 593 -8.78 -27.86 4.78
N LEU A 594 -8.67 -27.20 5.94
CA LEU A 594 -7.72 -27.57 6.97
C LEU A 594 -8.09 -28.90 7.67
N GLN A 595 -9.37 -29.28 7.70
CA GLN A 595 -9.84 -30.55 8.25
C GLN A 595 -9.45 -31.78 7.40
N ARG A 596 -9.18 -31.62 6.10
CA ARG A 596 -8.77 -32.74 5.23
C ARG A 596 -7.49 -33.36 5.74
N ARG A 597 -7.42 -34.69 5.87
CA ARG A 597 -6.21 -35.40 6.34
C ARG A 597 -5.10 -35.36 5.28
N GLY A 598 -3.85 -35.43 5.73
CA GLY A 598 -2.66 -35.47 4.89
C GLY A 598 -2.11 -34.10 4.49
N LEU A 599 -1.02 -34.13 3.72
CA LEU A 599 -0.37 -32.95 3.15
C LEU A 599 -1.03 -32.64 1.80
N ASN A 600 -1.73 -31.52 1.70
CA ASN A 600 -2.33 -31.07 0.45
C ASN A 600 -2.01 -29.59 0.22
N PHE A 601 -1.87 -29.21 -1.05
CA PHE A 601 -1.46 -27.85 -1.43
C PHE A 601 -2.36 -26.78 -0.81
N ALA A 602 -3.67 -27.00 -0.76
CA ALA A 602 -4.63 -26.04 -0.23
C ALA A 602 -4.41 -25.77 1.27
N LYS A 603 -4.16 -26.81 2.06
CA LYS A 603 -3.83 -26.72 3.48
C LYS A 603 -2.49 -26.02 3.68
N CYS A 604 -1.45 -26.43 2.95
CA CYS A 604 -0.12 -25.82 3.05
C CYS A 604 -0.17 -24.34 2.69
N ALA A 605 -0.90 -23.97 1.64
CA ALA A 605 -1.07 -22.59 1.23
C ALA A 605 -1.64 -21.72 2.37
N ILE A 606 -2.65 -22.21 3.10
CA ILE A 606 -3.22 -21.48 4.24
C ILE A 606 -2.22 -21.39 5.40
N LEU A 607 -1.58 -22.50 5.78
CA LEU A 607 -0.72 -22.56 6.97
C LEU A 607 0.64 -21.86 6.79
N VAL A 608 1.11 -21.73 5.54
CA VAL A 608 2.39 -21.07 5.20
C VAL A 608 2.16 -19.63 4.73
N GLY A 609 1.06 -19.36 4.01
CA GLY A 609 0.75 -18.04 3.48
C GLY A 609 0.03 -17.09 4.44
N GLY A 610 -0.58 -17.61 5.49
CA GLY A 610 -1.21 -16.80 6.53
C GLY A 610 -0.19 -16.16 7.46
N PRO A 611 -0.51 -15.02 8.13
CA PRO A 611 0.37 -14.48 9.15
C PRO A 611 0.49 -15.47 10.31
N ASP A 612 1.71 -15.66 10.81
CA ASP A 612 2.10 -16.75 11.71
C ASP A 612 1.14 -16.94 12.90
N TRP A 613 1.14 -16.00 13.84
CA TRP A 613 0.34 -16.08 15.06
C TRP A 613 -1.17 -16.21 14.81
N PRO A 614 -1.83 -15.35 14.02
CA PRO A 614 -3.27 -15.45 13.86
C PRO A 614 -3.67 -16.75 13.15
N THR A 615 -2.84 -17.29 12.26
CA THR A 615 -3.14 -18.55 11.57
C THR A 615 -3.19 -19.71 12.58
N SER A 616 -2.15 -19.89 13.40
CA SER A 616 -2.09 -20.96 14.41
C SER A 616 -3.16 -20.81 15.50
N VAL A 617 -3.43 -19.58 15.94
CA VAL A 617 -4.49 -19.34 16.94
C VAL A 617 -5.86 -19.66 16.35
N ILE A 618 -6.11 -19.31 15.08
CA ILE A 618 -7.35 -19.65 14.38
C ILE A 618 -7.53 -21.16 14.25
N THR A 619 -6.46 -21.93 13.96
CA THR A 619 -6.60 -23.41 13.91
C THR A 619 -7.04 -23.98 15.26
N GLY A 620 -6.62 -23.37 16.37
CA GLY A 620 -7.06 -23.72 17.71
C GLY A 620 -8.51 -23.31 17.99
N ILE A 621 -8.91 -22.10 17.59
CA ILE A 621 -10.30 -21.61 17.70
C ILE A 621 -11.26 -22.53 16.94
N LEU A 622 -10.84 -23.02 15.77
CA LEU A 622 -11.59 -23.95 14.93
C LEU A 622 -11.50 -25.42 15.42
N ARG A 623 -10.75 -25.68 16.49
CA ARG A 623 -10.51 -26.99 17.13
C ARG A 623 -9.98 -28.04 16.15
N LEU A 624 -8.98 -27.66 15.35
CA LEU A 624 -8.35 -28.54 14.38
C LEU A 624 -7.32 -29.46 15.04
N ASN A 625 -6.95 -30.55 14.36
CA ASN A 625 -5.96 -31.51 14.86
C ASN A 625 -4.53 -30.93 14.72
N VAL A 626 -3.80 -30.84 15.84
CA VAL A 626 -2.45 -30.25 15.91
C VAL A 626 -1.47 -30.91 14.95
N PHE A 627 -1.39 -32.24 14.95
CA PHE A 627 -0.45 -32.96 14.09
C PHE A 627 -0.69 -32.68 12.61
N GLN A 628 -1.95 -32.56 12.19
CA GLN A 628 -2.29 -32.19 10.82
C GLN A 628 -1.90 -30.75 10.49
N MET A 629 -1.95 -29.83 11.46
CA MET A 629 -1.51 -28.44 11.27
C MET A 629 0.01 -28.36 11.23
N LEU A 630 0.72 -29.01 12.16
CA LEU A 630 2.18 -29.09 12.14
C LEU A 630 2.70 -29.68 10.82
N LEU A 631 2.11 -30.80 10.37
CA LEU A 631 2.46 -31.41 9.09
C LEU A 631 2.21 -30.44 7.93
N GLY A 632 1.08 -29.73 7.92
CA GLY A 632 0.75 -28.74 6.89
C GLY A 632 1.62 -27.49 6.92
N THR A 633 2.25 -27.18 8.06
CA THR A 633 3.22 -26.07 8.21
C THR A 633 4.62 -26.46 7.76
N THR A 634 4.97 -27.75 7.66
CA THR A 634 6.33 -28.20 7.26
C THR A 634 6.89 -27.54 5.98
N PRO A 635 6.11 -27.18 4.94
CA PRO A 635 6.63 -26.48 3.77
C PRO A 635 7.06 -25.02 4.02
N ILE A 636 7.04 -24.53 5.27
CA ILE A 636 7.61 -23.23 5.68
C ILE A 636 9.15 -23.23 5.64
N LEU A 637 9.78 -24.42 5.64
CA LEU A 637 11.23 -24.58 5.76
C LEU A 637 12.04 -23.72 4.74
N PRO A 638 11.66 -23.60 3.45
CA PRO A 638 12.39 -22.74 2.51
C PRO A 638 12.42 -21.26 2.93
N LEU A 639 11.33 -20.75 3.52
CA LEU A 639 11.29 -19.38 4.06
C LEU A 639 12.25 -19.23 5.24
N ILE A 640 12.25 -20.20 6.16
CA ILE A 640 13.11 -20.18 7.35
C ILE A 640 14.57 -20.24 6.92
N VAL A 641 14.94 -21.19 6.05
CA VAL A 641 16.31 -21.34 5.52
C VAL A 641 16.77 -20.04 4.87
N ALA A 642 15.95 -19.46 3.99
CA ALA A 642 16.29 -18.20 3.34
C ALA A 642 16.41 -17.05 4.36
N SER A 643 15.50 -16.93 5.33
CA SER A 643 15.55 -15.88 6.35
C SER A 643 16.78 -16.02 7.27
N THR A 644 17.09 -17.23 7.72
CA THR A 644 18.29 -17.50 8.55
C THR A 644 19.57 -17.29 7.74
N ALA A 645 19.59 -17.65 6.46
CA ALA A 645 20.73 -17.39 5.61
C ALA A 645 20.92 -15.88 5.39
N ALA A 646 19.83 -15.11 5.18
CA ALA A 646 19.91 -13.66 5.09
C ALA A 646 20.55 -13.04 6.34
N GLY A 647 20.14 -13.46 7.54
CA GLY A 647 20.77 -13.04 8.80
C GLY A 647 22.23 -13.47 8.94
N ALA A 648 22.57 -14.70 8.55
CA ALA A 648 23.95 -15.20 8.62
C ALA A 648 24.88 -14.39 7.71
N PHE A 649 24.47 -14.16 6.45
CA PHE A 649 25.25 -13.37 5.51
C PHE A 649 25.35 -11.89 5.91
N GLN A 650 24.43 -11.36 6.74
CA GLN A 650 24.59 -10.01 7.30
C GLN A 650 25.86 -9.87 8.15
N LEU A 651 26.26 -10.93 8.89
CA LEU A 651 27.50 -10.93 9.68
C LEU A 651 28.74 -10.73 8.80
N LEU A 652 28.69 -11.24 7.57
CA LEU A 652 29.82 -11.21 6.64
C LEU A 652 29.82 -9.96 5.74
N THR A 653 28.83 -9.07 5.87
CA THR A 653 28.70 -7.87 5.01
C THR A 653 29.88 -6.91 5.15
N THR A 654 30.53 -6.87 6.32
CA THR A 654 31.72 -6.04 6.57
C THR A 654 33.00 -6.66 5.99
N LYS A 655 32.99 -7.96 5.70
CA LYS A 655 34.15 -8.74 5.24
C LYS A 655 34.19 -8.85 3.72
N SER A 656 33.05 -9.04 3.07
CA SER A 656 32.96 -9.00 1.61
C SER A 656 31.60 -8.51 1.14
N ASP A 657 31.65 -7.60 0.18
CA ASP A 657 30.46 -7.10 -0.50
C ASP A 657 29.76 -8.18 -1.35
N THR A 658 30.43 -9.27 -1.72
CA THR A 658 29.77 -10.45 -2.30
C THR A 658 28.75 -11.00 -1.32
N PHE A 659 29.08 -11.09 -0.02
CA PHE A 659 28.14 -11.52 1.01
C PHE A 659 27.02 -10.51 1.24
N SER A 660 27.30 -9.21 1.08
CA SER A 660 26.27 -8.17 1.08
C SER A 660 25.26 -8.36 -0.06
N SER A 661 25.73 -8.65 -1.28
CA SER A 661 24.86 -8.98 -2.42
C SER A 661 24.08 -10.28 -2.20
N VAL A 662 24.71 -11.31 -1.64
CA VAL A 662 24.05 -12.59 -1.33
C VAL A 662 22.96 -12.41 -0.28
N ALA A 663 23.23 -11.69 0.82
CA ALA A 663 22.23 -11.37 1.84
C ALA A 663 21.00 -10.67 1.25
N LEU A 664 21.22 -9.74 0.32
CA LEU A 664 20.16 -9.01 -0.38
C LEU A 664 19.32 -9.95 -1.26
N ILE A 665 19.97 -10.78 -2.10
CA ILE A 665 19.27 -11.72 -2.99
C ILE A 665 18.42 -12.71 -2.17
N ILE A 666 18.99 -13.27 -1.11
CA ILE A 666 18.30 -14.24 -0.24
C ILE A 666 17.12 -13.57 0.47
N THR A 667 17.27 -12.32 0.90
CA THR A 667 16.17 -11.55 1.48
C THR A 667 15.03 -11.36 0.47
N PHE A 668 15.36 -11.01 -0.78
CA PHE A 668 14.37 -10.86 -1.83
C PHE A 668 13.64 -12.18 -2.14
N LEU A 669 14.36 -13.31 -2.18
CA LEU A 669 13.77 -14.63 -2.34
C LEU A 669 12.81 -14.96 -1.20
N SER A 670 13.15 -14.60 0.04
CA SER A 670 12.28 -14.77 1.21
C SER A 670 10.98 -13.96 1.06
N MET A 671 11.06 -12.70 0.60
CA MET A 671 9.89 -11.87 0.32
C MET A 671 9.01 -12.45 -0.78
N LEU A 672 9.59 -12.93 -1.88
CA LEU A 672 8.85 -13.55 -2.97
C LEU A 672 8.14 -14.83 -2.52
N PHE A 673 8.79 -15.64 -1.69
CA PHE A 673 8.18 -16.83 -1.10
C PHE A 673 6.97 -16.46 -0.21
N GLN A 674 7.13 -15.48 0.68
CA GLN A 674 6.03 -15.02 1.54
C GLN A 674 4.86 -14.46 0.71
N LEU A 675 5.14 -13.67 -0.32
CA LEU A 675 4.12 -13.09 -1.18
C LEU A 675 3.36 -14.18 -1.97
N SER A 676 4.09 -15.10 -2.61
CA SER A 676 3.50 -16.16 -3.43
C SER A 676 2.61 -17.09 -2.62
N THR A 677 3.03 -17.47 -1.41
CA THR A 677 2.24 -18.31 -0.50
C THR A 677 1.01 -17.58 0.02
N THR A 678 1.11 -16.28 0.34
CA THR A 678 -0.05 -15.44 0.72
C THR A 678 -1.08 -15.37 -0.41
N ILE A 679 -0.64 -15.20 -1.66
CA ILE A 679 -1.54 -15.19 -2.83
C ILE A 679 -2.18 -16.57 -3.02
N ALA A 680 -1.40 -17.64 -2.89
CA ALA A 680 -1.90 -19.00 -2.98
C ALA A 680 -2.99 -19.27 -1.92
N MET A 681 -2.78 -18.83 -0.68
CA MET A 681 -3.79 -18.89 0.39
C MET A 681 -5.10 -18.23 -0.04
N LEU A 682 -5.03 -16.95 -0.44
CA LEU A 682 -6.22 -16.17 -0.81
C LEU A 682 -6.95 -16.80 -1.99
N ALA A 683 -6.21 -17.27 -3.00
CA ALA A 683 -6.76 -17.91 -4.19
C ALA A 683 -7.47 -19.23 -3.85
N VAL A 684 -6.86 -20.06 -3.01
CA VAL A 684 -7.42 -21.36 -2.61
C VAL A 684 -8.69 -21.18 -1.77
N ILE A 685 -8.68 -20.25 -0.79
CA ILE A 685 -9.87 -19.94 0.04
C ILE A 685 -10.99 -19.40 -0.84
N ALA A 686 -10.70 -18.42 -1.70
CA ALA A 686 -11.71 -17.84 -2.59
C ALA A 686 -12.30 -18.88 -3.55
N ARG A 687 -11.46 -19.75 -4.13
CA ARG A 687 -11.89 -20.84 -5.00
C ARG A 687 -12.80 -21.81 -4.26
N HIS A 688 -12.41 -22.31 -3.09
CA HIS A 688 -13.25 -23.24 -2.31
C HIS A 688 -14.55 -22.59 -1.83
N ALA A 689 -14.50 -21.34 -1.37
CA ALA A 689 -15.69 -20.58 -0.99
C ALA A 689 -16.70 -20.43 -2.14
N SER A 690 -16.22 -20.36 -3.39
CA SER A 690 -17.07 -20.30 -4.57
C SER A 690 -17.60 -21.67 -5.03
N LEU A 691 -16.75 -22.69 -5.04
CA LEU A 691 -17.09 -24.03 -5.54
C LEU A 691 -18.05 -24.77 -4.59
N HIS A 692 -17.81 -24.68 -3.28
CA HIS A 692 -18.59 -25.38 -2.26
C HIS A 692 -19.59 -24.45 -1.58
N ARG A 693 -20.06 -23.40 -2.25
CA ARG A 693 -20.89 -22.35 -1.62
C ARG A 693 -22.16 -22.91 -0.98
N GLU A 694 -22.83 -23.85 -1.65
CA GLU A 694 -24.06 -24.48 -1.16
C GLU A 694 -23.78 -25.38 0.05
N GLU A 695 -22.77 -26.23 -0.03
CA GLU A 695 -22.31 -27.06 1.10
C GLU A 695 -21.93 -26.19 2.32
N LEU A 696 -21.23 -25.07 2.09
CA LEU A 696 -20.82 -24.13 3.13
C LEU A 696 -22.00 -23.38 3.75
N ALA A 697 -23.05 -23.10 2.96
CA ALA A 697 -24.28 -22.50 3.43
C ALA A 697 -25.11 -23.49 4.26
N ALA A 698 -25.09 -24.78 3.89
CA ALA A 698 -25.75 -25.85 4.62
C ALA A 698 -25.09 -26.17 5.98
N MET A 699 -23.83 -25.77 6.20
CA MET A 699 -23.17 -25.96 7.50
C MET A 699 -23.90 -25.19 8.61
N PRO A 700 -24.20 -25.84 9.76
CA PRO A 700 -24.88 -25.19 10.86
C PRO A 700 -24.03 -24.03 11.40
N PRO A 701 -24.61 -22.82 11.56
CA PRO A 701 -23.91 -21.70 12.18
C PRO A 701 -23.68 -21.92 13.67
N ASP A 702 -22.62 -21.28 14.17
CA ASP A 702 -22.44 -21.09 15.61
C ASP A 702 -23.50 -20.10 16.10
N VAL A 703 -24.51 -20.64 16.79
CA VAL A 703 -25.71 -19.91 17.25
C VAL A 703 -25.35 -18.84 18.29
N GLU A 704 -24.39 -19.12 19.17
CA GLU A 704 -23.92 -18.14 20.17
C GLU A 704 -23.28 -16.93 19.49
N VAL A 705 -22.46 -17.19 18.46
CA VAL A 705 -21.82 -16.13 17.68
C VAL A 705 -22.86 -15.32 16.89
N LEU A 706 -23.87 -15.97 16.31
CA LEU A 706 -24.96 -15.25 15.63
C LEU A 706 -25.71 -14.31 16.58
N ALA A 707 -26.07 -14.80 17.77
CA ALA A 707 -26.73 -13.99 18.79
C ALA A 707 -25.85 -12.83 19.27
N TYR A 708 -24.54 -13.09 19.45
CA TYR A 708 -23.57 -12.07 19.81
C TYR A 708 -23.41 -11.02 18.70
N ASP A 709 -23.26 -11.43 17.44
CA ASP A 709 -23.14 -10.54 16.28
C ASP A 709 -24.39 -9.66 16.12
N ALA A 710 -25.59 -10.22 16.35
CA ALA A 710 -26.83 -9.45 16.33
C ALA A 710 -26.84 -8.36 17.42
N ARG A 711 -26.41 -8.69 18.65
CA ARG A 711 -26.29 -7.72 19.76
C ARG A 711 -25.21 -6.67 19.48
N ALA A 712 -24.06 -7.08 18.97
CA ALA A 712 -22.95 -6.19 18.63
C ALA A 712 -23.30 -5.25 17.48
N ALA A 713 -24.03 -5.73 16.47
CA ALA A 713 -24.57 -4.93 15.39
C ALA A 713 -25.58 -3.89 15.91
N ALA A 714 -26.50 -4.30 16.79
CA ALA A 714 -27.46 -3.39 17.43
C ALA A 714 -26.74 -2.32 18.27
N TYR A 715 -25.75 -2.70 19.08
CA TYR A 715 -24.94 -1.77 19.87
C TYR A 715 -24.14 -0.81 18.97
N THR A 716 -23.54 -1.30 17.89
CA THR A 716 -22.79 -0.48 16.94
C THR A 716 -23.69 0.51 16.22
N ALA A 717 -24.91 0.09 15.84
CA ALA A 717 -25.91 0.97 15.26
C ALA A 717 -26.36 2.05 16.26
N ALA A 718 -26.62 1.67 17.51
CA ALA A 718 -26.98 2.61 18.58
C ALA A 718 -25.84 3.61 18.85
N LEU A 719 -24.60 3.15 18.99
CA LEU A 719 -23.43 4.00 19.15
C LEU A 719 -23.28 4.98 17.99
N ARG A 720 -23.45 4.50 16.75
CA ARG A 720 -23.37 5.31 15.54
C ARG A 720 -24.46 6.38 15.52
N ALA A 721 -25.70 6.03 15.85
CA ALA A 721 -26.81 6.98 15.92
C ALA A 721 -26.61 8.01 17.03
N ALA A 722 -26.27 7.55 18.23
CA ALA A 722 -26.12 8.36 19.43
C ALA A 722 -24.95 9.36 19.35
N THR A 723 -23.90 9.02 18.59
CA THR A 723 -22.71 9.87 18.38
C THR A 723 -22.75 10.70 17.10
N HIS A 724 -23.83 10.62 16.33
CA HIS A 724 -23.96 11.39 15.09
C HIS A 724 -23.98 12.90 15.39
N TRP A 725 -23.21 13.70 14.66
CA TRP A 725 -23.00 15.12 14.98
C TRP A 725 -24.22 16.02 14.78
N SER A 726 -25.20 15.58 13.99
CA SER A 726 -26.48 16.27 13.81
C SER A 726 -27.43 16.09 14.99
N GLN A 727 -27.14 15.17 15.92
CA GLN A 727 -27.98 14.99 17.10
C GLN A 727 -27.83 16.23 18.01
N PRO A 728 -28.93 16.89 18.40
CA PRO A 728 -28.88 18.15 19.15
C PRO A 728 -28.23 17.98 20.53
N GLU A 729 -28.37 16.80 21.11
CA GLU A 729 -27.81 16.44 22.42
C GLU A 729 -26.28 16.23 22.37
N VAL A 730 -25.66 16.10 21.18
CA VAL A 730 -24.20 15.99 21.06
C VAL A 730 -23.59 17.39 21.13
N ARG A 731 -23.20 17.74 22.36
CA ARG A 731 -22.52 19.01 22.71
C ARG A 731 -21.25 19.21 21.88
N LEU A 732 -20.67 20.42 21.94
CA LEU A 732 -19.45 20.76 21.20
C LEU A 732 -18.21 20.03 21.75
N TRP A 733 -18.10 19.85 23.07
CA TRP A 733 -16.89 19.32 23.69
C TRP A 733 -16.50 17.89 23.21
N PRO A 734 -17.39 16.89 23.04
CA PRO A 734 -16.99 15.57 22.55
C PRO A 734 -16.53 15.63 21.08
N LYS A 735 -17.10 16.54 20.29
CA LYS A 735 -16.69 16.78 18.89
C LYS A 735 -15.25 17.32 18.85
N LEU A 736 -14.92 18.27 19.73
CA LEU A 736 -13.57 18.82 19.84
C LEU A 736 -12.57 17.77 20.36
N VAL A 737 -12.92 17.01 21.40
CA VAL A 737 -12.04 15.98 21.98
C VAL A 737 -11.68 14.90 20.96
N ILE A 738 -12.64 14.34 20.23
CA ILE A 738 -12.34 13.29 19.24
C ILE A 738 -11.59 13.83 18.02
N THR A 739 -11.87 15.08 17.62
CA THR A 739 -11.17 15.73 16.50
C THR A 739 -9.71 16.02 16.89
N ALA A 740 -9.48 16.59 18.07
CA ALA A 740 -8.14 16.82 18.60
C ALA A 740 -7.36 15.50 18.73
N SER A 741 -7.97 14.46 19.30
CA SER A 741 -7.38 13.11 19.35
C SER A 741 -6.98 12.59 17.98
N ALA A 742 -7.89 12.67 16.99
CA ALA A 742 -7.63 12.22 15.62
C ALA A 742 -6.50 12.98 14.94
N ILE A 743 -6.44 14.30 15.10
CA ILE A 743 -5.39 15.15 14.53
C ILE A 743 -4.05 14.85 15.21
N MET A 744 -3.99 14.83 16.54
CA MET A 744 -2.74 14.57 17.27
C MET A 744 -2.14 13.20 16.92
N LEU A 745 -2.99 12.17 16.88
CA LEU A 745 -2.57 10.83 16.51
C LEU A 745 -2.18 10.72 15.02
N ALA A 746 -2.87 11.41 14.11
CA ALA A 746 -2.47 11.46 12.71
C ALA A 746 -1.14 12.20 12.51
N VAL A 747 -0.95 13.35 13.18
CA VAL A 747 0.31 14.11 13.16
C VAL A 747 1.45 13.27 13.72
N ALA A 748 1.23 12.51 14.80
CA ALA A 748 2.22 11.58 15.33
C ALA A 748 2.63 10.53 14.27
N CYS A 749 1.68 9.95 13.54
CA CYS A 749 1.99 9.02 12.44
C CYS A 749 2.78 9.69 11.33
N TYR A 750 2.36 10.87 10.86
CA TYR A 750 3.05 11.58 9.77
C TYR A 750 4.46 12.00 10.18
N MET A 751 4.64 12.50 11.40
CA MET A 751 5.95 12.83 11.95
C MET A 751 6.87 11.61 11.98
N SER A 752 6.40 10.43 12.42
CA SER A 752 7.22 9.22 12.44
C SER A 752 7.65 8.72 11.06
N ILE A 753 6.96 9.12 9.99
CA ILE A 753 7.29 8.77 8.60
C ILE A 753 8.19 9.83 7.96
N LEU A 754 7.82 11.11 8.12
CA LEU A 754 8.42 12.22 7.39
C LEU A 754 9.64 12.82 8.10
N VAL A 755 9.78 12.59 9.40
CA VAL A 755 10.88 13.12 10.23
C VAL A 755 11.67 11.97 10.80
N SER A 756 12.99 12.14 10.87
CA SER A 756 13.88 11.18 11.53
C SER A 756 13.68 11.21 13.05
N CYS A 757 12.65 10.49 13.52
CA CYS A 757 12.28 10.39 14.94
C CYS A 757 13.15 9.41 15.72
N PHE A 758 13.75 8.42 15.04
CA PHE A 758 14.56 7.36 15.64
C PHE A 758 15.92 7.26 14.96
N VAL A 759 16.94 6.86 15.71
CA VAL A 759 18.26 6.53 15.17
C VAL A 759 18.13 5.21 14.38
N PRO A 760 18.66 5.12 13.14
CA PRO A 760 18.72 3.84 12.45
C PRO A 760 19.62 2.90 13.27
N PHE A 761 19.06 1.78 13.70
CA PHE A 761 19.73 0.80 14.55
C PHE A 761 19.42 -0.60 14.04
N SER A 762 20.41 -1.50 14.04
CA SER A 762 20.28 -2.88 13.56
C SER A 762 20.50 -3.90 14.69
N VAL A 763 19.99 -5.13 14.49
CA VAL A 763 20.17 -6.25 15.43
C VAL A 763 21.64 -6.63 15.61
N SER A 764 22.49 -6.35 14.62
CA SER A 764 23.93 -6.63 14.66
C SER A 764 24.77 -5.55 15.33
N GLU A 765 24.19 -4.41 15.70
CA GLU A 765 24.90 -3.28 16.30
C GLU A 765 24.90 -3.35 17.84
N SER A 766 25.86 -2.69 18.48
CA SER A 766 25.98 -2.65 19.94
C SER A 766 25.23 -1.46 20.53
N ILE A 767 24.62 -1.63 21.71
CA ILE A 767 23.92 -0.57 22.46
C ILE A 767 24.88 0.55 22.84
N SER A 768 26.16 0.25 23.08
CA SER A 768 27.17 1.26 23.41
C SER A 768 27.34 2.30 22.29
N ASN A 769 26.96 1.95 21.06
CA ASN A 769 27.04 2.85 19.90
C ASN A 769 25.85 3.82 19.84
N LEU A 770 24.82 3.64 20.68
CA LEU A 770 23.71 4.59 20.77
C LEU A 770 24.13 5.87 21.51
N PRO A 771 23.52 7.03 21.19
CA PRO A 771 23.76 8.27 21.91
C PRO A 771 23.58 8.10 23.43
N GLY A 772 24.63 8.37 24.20
CA GLY A 772 24.61 8.23 25.66
C GLY A 772 24.71 6.78 26.18
N GLY A 773 25.02 5.81 25.32
CA GLY A 773 25.27 4.41 25.70
C GLY A 773 24.08 3.72 26.34
N ASN A 774 22.85 4.19 26.07
CA ASN A 774 21.64 3.65 26.68
C ASN A 774 20.56 3.34 25.62
N PRO A 775 19.63 2.40 25.92
CA PRO A 775 18.55 2.04 25.00
C PRO A 775 17.63 3.21 24.59
N LEU A 776 17.47 4.22 25.45
CA LEU A 776 16.64 5.39 25.16
C LEU A 776 17.30 6.35 24.16
N GLY A 777 18.60 6.23 23.93
CA GLY A 777 19.37 6.96 22.93
C GLY A 777 18.89 6.72 21.50
N VAL A 778 18.08 5.67 21.28
CA VAL A 778 17.41 5.42 20.00
C VAL A 778 16.39 6.52 19.64
N VAL A 779 15.81 7.19 20.64
CA VAL A 779 14.75 8.20 20.43
C VAL A 779 15.37 9.59 20.29
N ARG A 780 15.22 10.20 19.12
CA ARG A 780 15.63 11.60 18.88
C ARG A 780 14.60 12.58 19.45
N THR A 781 14.94 13.86 19.57
CA THR A 781 14.02 14.91 20.06
C THR A 781 12.64 14.91 19.35
N PRO A 782 12.54 14.77 18.02
CA PRO A 782 11.24 14.65 17.36
C PRO A 782 10.47 13.38 17.74
N GLY A 783 11.16 12.30 18.10
CA GLY A 783 10.55 11.06 18.59
C GLY A 783 9.84 11.24 19.94
N TRP A 784 10.42 12.03 20.85
CA TRP A 784 9.76 12.38 22.12
C TRP A 784 8.47 13.19 21.90
N ILE A 785 8.46 14.07 20.90
CA ILE A 785 7.24 14.79 20.50
C ILE A 785 6.17 13.81 19.99
N VAL A 786 6.56 12.84 19.15
CA VAL A 786 5.65 11.78 18.66
C VAL A 786 5.05 10.98 19.83
N ILE A 787 5.87 10.57 20.80
CA ILE A 787 5.40 9.85 22.00
C ILE A 787 4.43 10.72 22.80
N GLY A 788 4.73 12.01 23.01
CA GLY A 788 3.84 12.95 23.70
C GLY A 788 2.49 13.11 22.99
N LEU A 789 2.50 13.32 21.66
CA LEU A 789 1.28 13.40 20.84
C LEU A 789 0.47 12.10 20.90
N PHE A 790 1.14 10.95 20.90
CA PHE A 790 0.50 9.65 21.04
C PHE A 790 -0.21 9.50 22.39
N LEU A 791 0.47 9.80 23.50
CA LEU A 791 -0.08 9.66 24.85
C LEU A 791 -1.28 10.59 25.07
N VAL A 792 -1.16 11.86 24.70
CA VAL A 792 -2.26 12.84 24.83
C VAL A 792 -3.41 12.47 23.90
N GLY A 793 -3.12 12.12 22.64
CA GLY A 793 -4.13 11.70 21.68
C GLY A 793 -4.89 10.44 22.14
N TRP A 794 -4.20 9.47 22.73
CA TRP A 794 -4.79 8.27 23.33
C TRP A 794 -5.66 8.60 24.55
N ALA A 795 -5.20 9.49 25.44
CA ALA A 795 -5.98 9.92 26.60
C ALA A 795 -7.29 10.63 26.19
N LEU A 796 -7.23 11.54 25.21
CA LEU A 796 -8.41 12.21 24.65
C LEU A 796 -9.39 11.20 24.03
N ARG A 797 -8.86 10.21 23.29
CA ARG A 797 -9.68 9.10 22.75
C ARG A 797 -10.38 8.34 23.86
N TYR A 798 -9.68 8.03 24.95
CA TYR A 798 -10.23 7.30 26.08
C TYR A 798 -11.41 8.06 26.73
N VAL A 799 -11.24 9.37 26.96
CA VAL A 799 -12.31 10.26 27.46
C VAL A 799 -13.51 10.24 26.53
N TYR A 800 -13.30 10.42 25.22
CA TYR A 800 -14.39 10.38 24.23
C TYR A 800 -15.11 9.02 24.22
N ARG A 801 -14.35 7.90 24.26
CA ARG A 801 -14.91 6.54 24.22
C ARG A 801 -15.79 6.27 25.43
N ARG A 802 -15.40 6.74 26.63
CA ARG A 802 -16.20 6.61 27.84
C ARG A 802 -17.53 7.35 27.70
N TRP A 803 -17.50 8.61 27.25
CA TRP A 803 -18.71 9.38 26.97
C TRP A 803 -19.60 8.71 25.92
N ALA A 804 -19.02 8.28 24.79
CA ALA A 804 -19.76 7.65 23.70
C ALA A 804 -20.43 6.35 24.13
N HIS A 805 -19.78 5.57 25.00
CA HIS A 805 -20.32 4.33 25.54
C HIS A 805 -21.50 4.57 26.50
N VAL A 806 -21.39 5.52 27.43
CA VAL A 806 -22.51 5.90 28.31
C VAL A 806 -23.71 6.33 27.45
N ARG A 807 -23.45 7.19 26.47
CA ARG A 807 -24.50 7.70 25.59
C ARG A 807 -25.16 6.61 24.72
N ALA A 808 -24.39 5.63 24.25
CA ALA A 808 -24.95 4.48 23.54
C ALA A 808 -25.85 3.62 24.43
N LYS A 809 -25.51 3.45 25.71
CA LYS A 809 -26.36 2.75 26.68
C LYS A 809 -27.66 3.51 26.92
N ASP A 810 -27.61 4.82 27.12
CA ASP A 810 -28.80 5.65 27.31
C ASP A 810 -29.71 5.62 26.07
N TRP A 811 -29.11 5.58 24.87
CA TRP A 811 -29.84 5.46 23.61
C TRP A 811 -30.59 4.12 23.48
N ILE A 812 -29.99 3.03 23.95
CA ILE A 812 -30.63 1.71 23.98
C ILE A 812 -31.73 1.69 25.06
N ALA A 813 -31.43 2.19 26.27
CA ALA A 813 -32.36 2.22 27.40
C ALA A 813 -33.61 3.08 27.12
N SER A 814 -33.47 4.15 26.36
CA SER A 814 -34.59 5.02 25.97
C SER A 814 -35.50 4.44 24.88
N GLY A 815 -35.28 3.20 24.42
CA GLY A 815 -36.14 2.54 23.42
C GLY A 815 -36.10 3.17 22.01
N ARG A 816 -35.30 4.23 21.80
CA ARG A 816 -35.17 4.93 20.51
C ARG A 816 -34.56 4.04 19.41
N THR A 817 -34.01 2.89 19.77
CA THR A 817 -33.50 1.88 18.84
C THR A 817 -34.61 1.19 18.04
N THR A 818 -35.80 1.02 18.61
CA THR A 818 -36.96 0.42 17.93
C THR A 818 -37.56 1.40 16.92
N ALA A 819 -37.69 2.67 17.29
CA ALA A 819 -38.12 3.75 16.39
C ALA A 819 -37.15 3.96 15.21
N ALA A 820 -35.83 3.96 15.47
CA ALA A 820 -34.83 4.06 14.41
C ALA A 820 -34.79 2.84 13.48
N ARG A 821 -35.19 1.65 13.95
CA ARG A 821 -35.37 0.45 13.09
C ARG A 821 -36.60 0.56 12.21
N ILE A 822 -37.70 1.12 12.72
CA ILE A 822 -38.93 1.35 11.95
C ILE A 822 -38.67 2.42 10.87
N GLU A 823 -38.03 3.54 11.21
CA GLU A 823 -37.65 4.58 10.24
C GLU A 823 -36.62 4.12 9.20
N ALA A 824 -35.63 3.29 9.60
CA ALA A 824 -34.67 2.74 8.65
C ALA A 824 -35.29 1.68 7.72
N GLY A 825 -36.28 0.92 8.21
CA GLY A 825 -37.06 -0.02 7.41
C GLY A 825 -37.96 0.69 6.40
N THR A 826 -38.66 1.74 6.80
CA THR A 826 -39.50 2.55 5.90
C THR A 826 -38.68 3.35 4.88
N ALA A 827 -37.55 3.93 5.27
CA ALA A 827 -36.65 4.62 4.33
C ALA A 827 -36.03 3.67 3.29
N HIS A 828 -35.79 2.40 3.63
CA HIS A 828 -35.31 1.40 2.66
C HIS A 828 -36.41 0.95 1.68
N ILE A 829 -37.67 0.92 2.11
CA ILE A 829 -38.84 0.63 1.27
C ILE A 829 -39.10 1.79 0.31
N GLU A 830 -38.99 3.04 0.75
CA GLU A 830 -39.14 4.23 -0.11
C GLU A 830 -37.98 4.40 -1.10
N ALA A 831 -36.76 4.03 -0.72
CA ALA A 831 -35.62 4.02 -1.65
C ALA A 831 -35.66 2.87 -2.66
N GLY A 832 -36.37 1.77 -2.35
CA GLY A 832 -36.59 0.62 -3.23
C GLY A 832 -37.78 0.77 -4.18
N SER A 833 -38.83 1.49 -3.78
CA SER A 833 -40.05 1.68 -4.58
C SER A 833 -39.88 2.70 -5.72
N ALA A 834 -38.81 3.50 -5.72
CA ALA A 834 -38.46 4.39 -6.82
C ALA A 834 -37.85 3.67 -8.05
N GLY A 835 -37.76 2.33 -8.05
CA GLY A 835 -37.06 1.56 -9.09
C GLY A 835 -37.77 0.35 -9.69
N THR A 836 -38.84 -0.19 -9.11
CA THR A 836 -39.51 -1.39 -9.65
C THR A 836 -40.98 -1.46 -9.24
N GLY A 837 -41.85 -1.77 -10.21
CA GLY A 837 -43.28 -1.96 -10.03
C GLY A 837 -43.63 -3.00 -8.97
N ALA A 838 -44.78 -2.76 -8.34
CA ALA A 838 -45.30 -3.42 -7.16
C ALA A 838 -45.33 -4.97 -7.24
N SER A 839 -44.94 -5.61 -6.14
CA SER A 839 -45.47 -6.90 -5.70
C SER A 839 -45.62 -6.86 -4.18
N GLU A 840 -46.85 -7.04 -3.70
CA GLU A 840 -47.21 -7.17 -2.29
C GLU A 840 -46.40 -8.27 -1.59
N ILE A 841 -45.86 -7.96 -0.42
CA ILE A 841 -45.39 -8.96 0.55
C ILE A 841 -46.14 -8.69 1.84
N VAL A 842 -46.99 -9.65 2.19
CA VAL A 842 -47.75 -9.73 3.44
C VAL A 842 -46.75 -9.88 4.60
N VAL A 843 -46.85 -9.00 5.58
CA VAL A 843 -46.14 -9.09 6.85
C VAL A 843 -47.02 -9.92 7.79
N GLU A 844 -46.64 -11.17 8.04
CA GLU A 844 -47.18 -11.93 9.17
C GLU A 844 -46.36 -11.64 10.42
N ASP A 845 -47.10 -11.25 11.46
CA ASP A 845 -46.65 -11.05 12.83
C ASP A 845 -46.01 -12.33 13.41
N VAL A 846 -44.88 -12.16 14.10
CA VAL A 846 -44.41 -13.14 15.09
C VAL A 846 -44.22 -12.40 16.41
N GLN A 847 -45.29 -12.41 17.21
CA GLN A 847 -45.24 -12.30 18.67
C GLN A 847 -44.99 -13.70 19.27
N GLU A 848 -44.36 -13.71 20.45
CA GLU A 848 -44.08 -14.85 21.36
C GLU A 848 -42.95 -15.79 20.86
N GLN A 849 -41.84 -16.04 21.58
CA GLN A 849 -41.56 -16.20 23.02
C GLN A 849 -40.16 -15.71 23.40
#